data_AF-A0AAD7FHM2-F1
#
_entry.id   AF-A0AAD7FHM2-F1
#
_cell.length_a   1.000
_cell.length_b   1.000
_cell.length_c   1.000
_cell.angle_alpha   90.00
_cell.angle_beta   90.00
_cell.angle_gamma   90.00
#
_symmetry.space_group_name_H-M   'P 1'
#
loop_
_entity.id
_entity.type
_entity.pdbx_description
1 polymer ?
#
loop_
_entity_poly.entity_id
_entity_poly.type
_entity_poly.pdbx_seq_one_letter_code
_entity_poly.pdbx_strand_id
1 'polypeptide(L)'
;MMQEREHDNPFVPYADYTPSQASSAHFASSSPYNGPHAPGPLTGGAAASFHDDPVYRSYPPAMSPSPNNSGALLGAAGPAGGYASGYPDHRAISSTAGGGRGDRRKRLLPFTVLGILVVVVLAVVLPVYFVVIKPHQKHSSNNSDASTSGGSSTGAGTTTTKSGVTTGGDGSTVTTSSGETFVYSNKFGGYWVENLDDPFNDDAAPNDWTPPLNTTWDWGVNKIYGVNLGGWFVLEPFITPALFQKYPSAPDEWTLTQLMAADGTLQSTMENHYDTFITEQDIAQIAGAGLNWVRVPIPFWAISTWSDVGVAPDGTGGATTTTVAEPFLEGVVWKYIIRMLGWARKYGLRVNLDLHTIPGSQNGYNHSGKFGQVNFLNGQMGVANAQRALDYIRTITEFISQPEWKNLIPVFGIVNEALLHTIGRPQLTSFYLEAHDMIRGITGYGEGNGPYISIHDGFDGVPNWAGFLQGSDRIILDTHPYFAFDGSPNDAPIATGTDPSNAGGIWPKQACNAWGPSINTSRTAFGVTIAGEFSNGYNDCGLFLNGISATARYGGDCSVWQDSTNWNVTVKAGLMQFALASMDAMQDWFFWTWKIGNATSGIVEAPLWSYQLGLEGGWMPTDPRTAAGTCAQLGVDSAPFDGVFSAWQTGGAGAGTISPESISSFGQYPPATISNVDAAALGFLPTYTATAGLVTLTYTTPPASVTPTPTPTVSVGNGWVDPSDTASFVTAVAGCTYPDAWSALSMPPPTAACTGS
;
A
#
# COMPACT_ATOMS: atom_id res chain seq x y z
N MET A 1 -8.57 -13.46 70.88
CA MET A 1 -9.40 -12.77 69.87
C MET A 1 -9.36 -13.65 68.64
N MET A 2 -10.36 -14.51 68.50
CA MET A 2 -10.44 -15.62 67.53
C MET A 2 -11.06 -15.10 66.21
N GLN A 3 -10.69 -15.49 64.97
CA GLN A 3 -10.19 -16.75 64.39
C GLN A 3 -11.27 -17.85 64.29
N GLU A 4 -11.70 -18.18 63.05
CA GLU A 4 -12.08 -19.51 62.50
C GLU A 4 -12.69 -19.27 61.10
N ARG A 5 -12.37 -19.98 59.99
CA ARG A 5 -12.10 -21.39 59.62
C ARG A 5 -13.33 -22.19 59.14
N GLU A 6 -13.28 -22.53 57.85
CA GLU A 6 -13.49 -23.82 57.18
C GLU A 6 -14.49 -24.89 57.69
N HIS A 7 -15.07 -25.59 56.70
CA HIS A 7 -15.80 -26.88 56.77
C HIS A 7 -17.20 -26.83 57.44
N ASP A 8 -18.21 -27.64 57.04
CA ASP A 8 -18.19 -28.91 56.29
C ASP A 8 -19.45 -29.17 55.41
N ASN A 9 -19.39 -30.20 54.56
CA ASN A 9 -20.48 -30.75 53.72
C ASN A 9 -21.21 -31.92 54.45
N PRO A 10 -22.51 -32.21 54.21
CA PRO A 10 -22.83 -33.57 53.73
C PRO A 10 -24.11 -33.79 52.86
N PHE A 11 -24.00 -34.73 51.89
CA PHE A 11 -24.98 -35.76 51.44
C PHE A 11 -26.38 -35.42 50.85
N VAL A 12 -26.53 -35.56 49.51
CA VAL A 12 -27.22 -36.66 48.74
C VAL A 12 -28.49 -37.31 49.41
N PRO A 13 -29.68 -37.48 48.76
CA PRO A 13 -29.85 -38.23 47.48
C PRO A 13 -30.95 -37.82 46.45
N TYR A 14 -30.83 -38.47 45.29
CA TYR A 14 -31.78 -38.73 44.18
C TYR A 14 -33.30 -38.82 44.46
N ALA A 15 -34.10 -38.44 43.44
CA ALA A 15 -35.33 -39.15 43.05
C ALA A 15 -35.66 -38.96 41.55
N ASP A 16 -36.10 -40.02 40.88
CA ASP A 16 -36.48 -40.06 39.45
C ASP A 16 -37.81 -39.35 39.14
N TYR A 17 -38.03 -38.94 37.87
CA TYR A 17 -39.36 -39.09 37.24
C TYR A 17 -39.33 -39.06 35.69
N THR A 18 -39.87 -40.12 35.10
CA THR A 18 -40.34 -40.25 33.70
C THR A 18 -41.51 -41.27 33.70
N PRO A 19 -42.22 -41.57 32.59
CA PRO A 19 -42.83 -40.70 31.58
C PRO A 19 -44.32 -41.08 31.25
N SER A 20 -45.00 -40.30 30.41
CA SER A 20 -46.08 -40.77 29.51
C SER A 20 -46.21 -39.79 28.32
N GLN A 21 -46.30 -40.15 27.04
CA GLN A 21 -47.04 -41.17 26.25
C GLN A 21 -48.55 -40.91 26.07
N ALA A 22 -48.94 -40.51 24.85
CA ALA A 22 -50.22 -40.76 24.14
C ALA A 22 -50.17 -40.11 22.73
N SER A 23 -50.04 -40.86 21.62
CA SER A 23 -51.11 -41.35 20.71
C SER A 23 -51.85 -40.22 19.93
N SER A 24 -51.76 -40.01 18.60
CA SER A 24 -51.90 -40.86 17.38
C SER A 24 -53.34 -40.98 16.80
N ALA A 25 -53.58 -40.45 15.60
CA ALA A 25 -54.54 -40.86 14.53
C ALA A 25 -54.69 -39.71 13.50
N HIS A 26 -54.31 -39.79 12.22
CA HIS A 26 -54.91 -40.52 11.07
C HIS A 26 -56.32 -40.09 10.62
N PHE A 27 -56.44 -39.58 9.38
CA PHE A 27 -57.39 -40.08 8.35
C PHE A 27 -56.99 -39.64 6.93
N ALA A 28 -57.31 -40.46 5.91
CA ALA A 28 -57.13 -40.19 4.47
C ALA A 28 -58.36 -39.46 3.88
N SER A 29 -58.47 -39.02 2.61
CA SER A 29 -57.80 -39.34 1.33
C SER A 29 -57.95 -38.12 0.36
N SER A 30 -57.66 -38.08 -0.96
CA SER A 30 -57.47 -39.09 -2.02
C SER A 30 -56.63 -38.55 -3.23
N SER A 31 -56.76 -39.17 -4.41
CA SER A 31 -56.17 -38.83 -5.73
C SER A 31 -57.18 -39.33 -6.83
N PRO A 32 -56.98 -39.29 -8.19
CA PRO A 32 -55.74 -39.57 -8.93
C PRO A 32 -55.49 -38.87 -10.30
N TYR A 33 -54.37 -39.30 -10.91
CA TYR A 33 -53.94 -39.33 -12.35
C TYR A 33 -53.09 -38.15 -12.87
N ASN A 34 -51.99 -38.35 -13.63
CA ASN A 34 -51.38 -39.57 -14.20
C ASN A 34 -49.83 -39.41 -14.32
N GLY A 35 -49.07 -40.52 -14.35
CA GLY A 35 -47.59 -40.53 -14.48
C GLY A 35 -47.08 -40.57 -15.95
N PRO A 36 -45.87 -41.13 -16.26
CA PRO A 36 -45.10 -42.05 -15.41
C PRO A 36 -43.52 -42.05 -15.51
N HIS A 37 -42.93 -42.91 -14.66
CA HIS A 37 -41.62 -43.62 -14.76
C HIS A 37 -40.28 -42.93 -14.40
N ALA A 38 -39.84 -43.23 -13.16
CA ALA A 38 -38.44 -43.37 -12.76
C ALA A 38 -37.91 -44.80 -13.08
N PRO A 39 -36.62 -45.14 -12.79
CA PRO A 39 -36.31 -45.63 -11.43
C PRO A 39 -34.93 -45.22 -10.85
N GLY A 40 -34.83 -45.16 -9.52
CA GLY A 40 -33.54 -45.31 -8.79
C GLY A 40 -33.33 -46.79 -8.40
N PRO A 41 -32.76 -47.13 -7.23
CA PRO A 41 -31.96 -46.35 -6.27
C PRO A 41 -30.64 -47.09 -5.89
N LEU A 42 -29.86 -46.59 -4.91
CA LEU A 42 -29.13 -47.44 -3.93
C LEU A 42 -28.78 -46.66 -2.64
N THR A 43 -28.51 -47.38 -1.55
CA THR A 43 -28.63 -46.91 -0.15
C THR A 43 -27.44 -47.28 0.75
N GLY A 44 -27.20 -46.50 1.81
CA GLY A 44 -26.39 -46.85 3.00
C GLY A 44 -25.43 -45.74 3.45
N GLY A 45 -25.16 -45.49 4.75
CA GLY A 45 -25.74 -46.06 5.97
C GLY A 45 -25.19 -45.39 7.26
N ALA A 46 -26.02 -45.38 8.30
CA ALA A 46 -25.86 -44.96 9.71
C ALA A 46 -24.49 -44.52 10.31
N ALA A 47 -24.49 -43.30 10.88
CA ALA A 47 -24.21 -42.91 12.28
C ALA A 47 -23.07 -43.53 13.13
N ALA A 48 -22.30 -42.66 13.79
CA ALA A 48 -21.90 -42.78 15.20
C ALA A 48 -21.48 -41.41 15.79
N SER A 49 -21.75 -41.18 17.08
CA SER A 49 -21.45 -39.96 17.84
C SER A 49 -20.45 -40.25 18.96
N PHE A 50 -19.48 -39.36 19.21
CA PHE A 50 -18.75 -39.29 20.48
C PHE A 50 -18.44 -37.84 20.85
N HIS A 51 -18.74 -37.48 22.11
CA HIS A 51 -18.16 -36.31 22.79
C HIS A 51 -16.76 -36.67 23.28
N ASP A 52 -15.84 -35.72 23.21
CA ASP A 52 -14.88 -35.43 24.28
C ASP A 52 -14.26 -34.03 24.04
N ASP A 53 -14.27 -33.20 25.08
CA ASP A 53 -13.53 -31.94 25.14
C ASP A 53 -12.08 -32.24 25.58
N PRO A 54 -11.05 -31.53 25.05
CA PRO A 54 -10.64 -30.36 25.83
C PRO A 54 -10.10 -29.17 25.02
N VAL A 55 -10.38 -27.99 25.59
CA VAL A 55 -9.78 -26.67 25.36
C VAL A 55 -8.30 -26.71 24.92
N TYR A 56 -8.03 -26.32 23.68
CA TYR A 56 -6.75 -25.70 23.26
C TYR A 56 -6.99 -24.69 22.14
N ARG A 57 -6.21 -23.60 22.12
CA ARG A 57 -6.34 -22.49 21.16
C ARG A 57 -6.23 -22.98 19.71
N SER A 58 -7.32 -22.90 18.95
CA SER A 58 -7.32 -23.07 17.51
C SER A 58 -7.04 -21.73 16.81
N TYR A 59 -5.93 -21.68 16.07
CA TYR A 59 -5.83 -20.77 14.93
C TYR A 59 -6.90 -21.16 13.90
N PRO A 60 -7.48 -20.22 13.13
CA PRO A 60 -8.31 -20.60 11.99
C PRO A 60 -7.50 -21.49 11.03
N PRO A 61 -8.10 -22.55 10.46
CA PRO A 61 -7.41 -23.39 9.50
C PRO A 61 -7.00 -22.56 8.28
N ALA A 62 -5.94 -23.00 7.60
CA ALA A 62 -5.44 -22.35 6.39
C ALA A 62 -6.60 -22.03 5.43
N MET A 63 -6.65 -20.78 4.96
CA MET A 63 -7.57 -20.35 3.91
C MET A 63 -7.48 -21.36 2.76
N SER A 64 -8.63 -21.93 2.38
CA SER A 64 -8.69 -22.71 1.14
C SER A 64 -8.23 -21.82 -0.01
N PRO A 65 -7.45 -22.34 -0.97
CA PRO A 65 -6.97 -21.52 -2.08
C PRO A 65 -8.17 -20.90 -2.80
N SER A 66 -8.16 -19.58 -2.92
CA SER A 66 -9.06 -18.88 -3.82
C SER A 66 -8.86 -19.46 -5.23
N PRO A 67 -9.92 -19.72 -6.01
CA PRO A 67 -9.78 -20.06 -7.42
C PRO A 67 -9.33 -18.81 -8.18
N ASN A 68 -8.01 -18.57 -8.19
CA ASN A 68 -7.37 -17.45 -8.86
C ASN A 68 -7.63 -17.50 -10.37
N ASN A 69 -8.54 -16.67 -10.86
CA ASN A 69 -8.83 -16.53 -12.29
C ASN A 69 -7.84 -15.58 -13.00
N SER A 70 -6.54 -15.81 -12.81
CA SER A 70 -5.52 -15.46 -13.82
C SER A 70 -5.36 -16.63 -14.80
N GLY A 71 -6.50 -17.06 -15.36
CA GLY A 71 -6.59 -18.24 -16.21
C GLY A 71 -6.24 -17.94 -17.67
N ALA A 72 -5.13 -18.49 -18.16
CA ALA A 72 -4.79 -18.44 -19.57
C ALA A 72 -5.85 -19.18 -20.41
N LEU A 73 -6.61 -18.44 -21.21
CA LEU A 73 -7.50 -19.00 -22.23
C LEU A 73 -6.66 -19.61 -23.36
N LEU A 74 -6.76 -20.93 -23.60
CA LEU A 74 -6.99 -21.54 -24.92
C LEU A 74 -7.00 -23.09 -24.92
N GLY A 75 -8.12 -23.64 -25.42
CA GLY A 75 -8.18 -24.76 -26.39
C GLY A 75 -7.40 -26.07 -26.18
N ALA A 76 -8.11 -27.16 -25.91
CA ALA A 76 -7.54 -28.51 -25.78
C ALA A 76 -7.35 -29.28 -27.11
N ALA A 77 -6.31 -30.12 -27.16
CA ALA A 77 -6.28 -31.39 -27.92
C ALA A 77 -5.19 -32.34 -27.37
N GLY A 78 -5.55 -33.58 -26.98
CA GLY A 78 -4.61 -34.66 -26.70
C GLY A 78 -4.64 -35.73 -27.81
N PRO A 79 -4.30 -37.02 -27.55
CA PRO A 79 -3.63 -37.60 -26.37
C PRO A 79 -2.51 -38.64 -26.72
N ALA A 80 -1.80 -39.21 -25.72
CA ALA A 80 -1.65 -40.67 -25.48
C ALA A 80 -0.41 -41.10 -24.66
N GLY A 81 -0.64 -41.89 -23.58
CA GLY A 81 0.29 -42.88 -22.98
C GLY A 81 1.47 -42.38 -22.13
N GLY A 82 1.87 -43.01 -21.01
CA GLY A 82 1.27 -44.15 -20.28
C GLY A 82 2.18 -44.69 -19.16
N TYR A 83 1.60 -45.05 -18.01
CA TYR A 83 2.06 -45.97 -16.94
C TYR A 83 3.57 -46.22 -16.67
N ALA A 84 4.02 -46.03 -15.41
CA ALA A 84 4.21 -47.12 -14.42
C ALA A 84 5.18 -46.74 -13.25
N SER A 85 4.96 -47.37 -12.10
CA SER A 85 5.72 -47.21 -10.84
C SER A 85 6.99 -48.08 -10.75
N GLY A 86 7.95 -47.73 -9.88
CA GLY A 86 8.99 -48.67 -9.43
C GLY A 86 9.99 -48.13 -8.41
N TYR A 87 9.75 -48.34 -7.11
CA TYR A 87 10.82 -48.45 -6.11
C TYR A 87 11.42 -49.86 -6.15
N PRO A 88 12.71 -50.03 -5.81
CA PRO A 88 12.98 -50.73 -4.56
C PRO A 88 14.15 -50.19 -3.71
N ASP A 89 14.18 -50.63 -2.46
CA ASP A 89 15.11 -50.33 -1.36
C ASP A 89 16.36 -51.24 -1.38
N HIS A 90 17.49 -50.80 -0.78
CA HIS A 90 18.23 -51.55 0.28
C HIS A 90 19.63 -51.00 0.66
N ARG A 91 19.79 -50.72 1.96
CA ARG A 91 20.96 -51.01 2.86
C ARG A 91 22.35 -50.44 2.50
N ALA A 92 22.98 -49.53 3.27
CA ALA A 92 23.37 -49.51 4.70
C ALA A 92 24.64 -50.33 5.08
N ILE A 93 25.72 -49.64 5.49
CA ILE A 93 26.78 -50.09 6.43
C ILE A 93 27.17 -48.91 7.35
N SER A 94 27.61 -49.22 8.58
CA SER A 94 27.80 -48.33 9.73
C SER A 94 29.25 -48.22 10.21
N SER A 95 29.65 -47.05 10.73
CA SER A 95 30.48 -46.85 11.95
C SER A 95 30.62 -45.33 12.24
N THR A 96 30.18 -44.75 13.36
CA THR A 96 30.77 -44.75 14.73
C THR A 96 32.25 -44.36 14.77
N ALA A 97 32.76 -43.43 15.61
CA ALA A 97 32.26 -42.51 16.66
C ALA A 97 33.26 -41.32 16.74
N GLY A 98 33.17 -40.23 17.51
CA GLY A 98 32.26 -39.74 18.55
C GLY A 98 33.03 -38.92 19.62
N GLY A 99 32.40 -37.94 20.27
CA GLY A 99 32.84 -37.39 21.58
C GLY A 99 33.29 -35.92 21.66
N GLY A 100 32.86 -35.23 22.73
CA GLY A 100 33.61 -34.12 23.36
C GLY A 100 32.93 -32.74 23.49
N ARG A 101 32.29 -32.44 24.63
CA ARG A 101 31.93 -31.07 25.08
C ARG A 101 33.08 -30.44 25.89
N GLY A 102 33.20 -29.10 25.95
CA GLY A 102 33.98 -28.47 27.04
C GLY A 102 34.34 -26.97 27.02
N ASP A 103 33.41 -26.11 27.49
CA ASP A 103 33.64 -24.95 28.40
C ASP A 103 34.27 -23.60 27.94
N ARG A 104 34.25 -22.60 28.86
CA ARG A 104 34.08 -21.14 28.62
C ARG A 104 35.27 -20.23 29.02
N ARG A 105 35.18 -18.95 28.57
CA ARG A 105 35.57 -17.63 29.18
C ARG A 105 36.84 -16.87 28.72
N LYS A 106 36.56 -15.71 28.09
CA LYS A 106 37.11 -14.33 28.28
C LYS A 106 38.64 -14.07 28.29
N ARG A 107 39.09 -13.15 27.40
CA ARG A 107 39.81 -11.89 27.76
C ARG A 107 39.90 -10.89 26.57
N LEU A 108 40.23 -9.62 26.87
CA LEU A 108 40.09 -8.44 26.00
C LEU A 108 41.33 -8.09 25.16
N LEU A 109 41.06 -7.43 24.02
CA LEU A 109 41.84 -6.43 23.23
C LEU A 109 43.38 -6.46 23.18
N PRO A 110 43.94 -6.20 21.98
CA PRO A 110 44.37 -4.82 21.70
C PRO A 110 44.03 -4.32 20.27
N PHE A 111 42.86 -3.71 20.09
CA PHE A 111 42.50 -2.98 18.86
C PHE A 111 42.79 -1.47 18.91
N THR A 112 43.19 -0.93 20.06
CA THR A 112 43.21 0.52 20.32
C THR A 112 44.34 1.30 19.63
N VAL A 113 45.45 0.63 19.25
CA VAL A 113 46.64 1.31 18.69
C VAL A 113 46.51 1.52 17.16
N LEU A 114 45.83 0.61 16.46
CA LEU A 114 45.70 0.69 15.00
C LEU A 114 44.69 1.76 14.56
N GLY A 115 43.59 1.93 15.32
CA GLY A 115 42.55 2.92 15.00
C GLY A 115 43.05 4.38 15.09
N ILE A 116 43.88 4.70 16.09
CA ILE A 116 44.41 6.07 16.29
C ILE A 116 45.29 6.51 15.11
N LEU A 117 46.06 5.58 14.53
CA LEU A 117 46.99 5.87 13.43
C LEU A 117 46.25 6.18 12.12
N VAL A 118 45.13 5.50 11.84
CA VAL A 118 44.31 5.75 10.63
C VAL A 118 43.60 7.09 10.70
N VAL A 119 43.06 7.46 11.86
CA VAL A 119 42.36 8.75 12.06
C VAL A 119 43.31 9.94 11.85
N VAL A 120 44.56 9.85 12.31
CA VAL A 120 45.57 10.92 12.09
C VAL A 120 45.94 11.07 10.61
N VAL A 121 46.03 9.97 9.85
CA VAL A 121 46.30 10.04 8.40
C VAL A 121 45.13 10.70 7.66
N LEU A 122 43.89 10.33 7.97
CA LEU A 122 42.69 10.92 7.34
C LEU A 122 42.53 12.41 7.68
N ALA A 123 42.75 12.79 8.94
CA ALA A 123 42.59 14.17 9.40
C ALA A 123 43.62 15.16 8.83
N VAL A 124 44.82 14.69 8.43
CA VAL A 124 45.91 15.57 7.94
C VAL A 124 45.98 15.61 6.41
N VAL A 125 45.69 14.51 5.71
CA VAL A 125 45.87 14.43 4.26
C VAL A 125 44.72 15.07 3.47
N LEU A 126 43.47 14.86 3.91
CA LEU A 126 42.29 15.35 3.18
C LEU A 126 42.21 16.89 3.06
N PRO A 127 42.48 17.69 4.12
CA PRO A 127 42.40 19.16 4.00
C PRO A 127 43.46 19.76 3.07
N VAL A 128 44.64 19.16 2.96
CA VAL A 128 45.75 19.68 2.14
C VAL A 128 45.47 19.51 0.64
N TYR A 129 44.82 18.41 0.25
CA TYR A 129 44.52 18.13 -1.15
C TYR A 129 43.47 19.09 -1.73
N PHE A 130 42.39 19.37 -1.00
CA PHE A 130 41.27 20.17 -1.50
C PHE A 130 41.44 21.70 -1.41
N VAL A 131 42.42 22.21 -0.65
CA VAL A 131 42.52 23.66 -0.35
C VAL A 131 43.61 24.41 -1.15
N VAL A 132 44.69 23.74 -1.58
CA VAL A 132 45.94 24.45 -1.95
C VAL A 132 46.14 24.65 -3.47
N ILE A 133 45.54 23.85 -4.35
CA ILE A 133 45.71 24.00 -5.82
C ILE A 133 44.56 24.84 -6.41
N LYS A 134 44.57 26.15 -6.10
CA LYS A 134 43.66 27.16 -6.66
C LYS A 134 44.17 27.73 -8.01
N PRO A 135 43.28 28.31 -8.84
CA PRO A 135 43.63 28.91 -10.12
C PRO A 135 44.19 30.35 -10.00
N HIS A 136 44.90 30.80 -11.03
CA HIS A 136 45.41 32.18 -11.12
C HIS A 136 44.45 33.11 -11.87
N GLN A 137 44.23 34.31 -11.32
CA GLN A 137 43.60 35.45 -12.01
C GLN A 137 44.65 36.45 -12.51
N LYS A 138 44.40 37.11 -13.65
CA LYS A 138 44.85 38.49 -13.94
C LYS A 138 43.84 39.25 -14.83
N HIS A 139 43.58 40.49 -14.44
CA HIS A 139 42.96 41.58 -15.23
C HIS A 139 43.88 42.00 -16.42
N SER A 140 43.49 42.77 -17.46
CA SER A 140 42.30 43.59 -17.77
C SER A 140 42.36 44.12 -19.23
N SER A 141 41.22 44.47 -19.85
CA SER A 141 41.01 45.73 -20.60
C SER A 141 39.62 45.83 -21.23
N ASN A 142 39.11 47.05 -21.43
CA ASN A 142 37.78 47.35 -21.99
C ASN A 142 37.76 47.23 -23.53
N ASN A 143 36.61 46.83 -24.09
CA ASN A 143 35.90 47.72 -25.02
C ASN A 143 34.39 47.39 -25.10
N SER A 144 33.62 48.33 -25.64
CA SER A 144 32.16 48.30 -25.77
C SER A 144 31.70 47.58 -27.05
N ASP A 145 30.53 46.93 -27.00
CA ASP A 145 29.34 47.37 -27.76
C ASP A 145 28.09 46.55 -27.37
N ALA A 146 26.90 47.06 -27.73
CA ALA A 146 25.61 46.54 -27.29
C ALA A 146 24.83 45.81 -28.39
N SER A 147 24.17 44.69 -28.05
CA SER A 147 22.96 44.23 -28.73
C SER A 147 22.17 43.20 -27.90
N THR A 148 20.86 43.39 -27.85
CA THR A 148 19.87 42.49 -27.22
C THR A 148 19.55 41.25 -28.06
N SER A 149 19.50 40.07 -27.44
CA SER A 149 18.58 38.98 -27.81
C SER A 149 18.54 37.92 -26.71
N GLY A 150 17.35 37.43 -26.35
CA GLY A 150 17.22 36.35 -25.36
C GLY A 150 17.71 35.00 -25.89
N GLY A 151 18.15 34.13 -24.99
CA GLY A 151 18.54 32.76 -25.29
C GLY A 151 18.49 31.92 -24.01
N SER A 152 17.81 30.77 -24.09
CA SER A 152 17.81 29.77 -23.01
C SER A 152 19.24 29.30 -22.75
N SER A 153 19.66 29.32 -21.49
CA SER A 153 20.97 28.80 -21.08
C SER A 153 20.81 27.51 -20.29
N THR A 154 20.98 26.38 -20.98
CA THR A 154 21.31 25.08 -20.37
C THR A 154 22.70 25.18 -19.70
N GLY A 155 22.71 25.74 -18.48
CA GLY A 155 23.92 26.04 -17.72
C GLY A 155 24.30 24.90 -16.77
N ALA A 156 25.44 24.26 -17.02
CA ALA A 156 25.94 23.20 -16.14
C ALA A 156 26.34 23.72 -14.75
N GLY A 157 25.90 23.00 -13.70
CA GLY A 157 26.64 22.88 -12.44
C GLY A 157 26.80 24.11 -11.54
N THR A 158 25.89 25.09 -11.54
CA THR A 158 25.93 26.20 -10.57
C THR A 158 24.59 26.39 -9.88
N THR A 159 24.56 26.26 -8.54
CA THR A 159 23.41 26.68 -7.73
C THR A 159 23.30 28.21 -7.81
N THR A 160 22.13 28.74 -8.19
CA THR A 160 21.92 30.18 -8.32
C THR A 160 20.82 30.65 -7.38
N THR A 161 21.11 31.66 -6.56
CA THR A 161 20.13 32.35 -5.71
C THR A 161 19.90 33.75 -6.24
N LYS A 162 18.64 34.10 -6.50
CA LYS A 162 18.22 35.44 -6.95
C LYS A 162 16.86 35.77 -6.35
N SER A 163 16.79 36.88 -5.60
CA SER A 163 15.54 37.36 -4.98
C SER A 163 14.80 36.31 -4.14
N GLY A 164 15.50 35.62 -3.24
CA GLY A 164 14.92 34.60 -2.36
C GLY A 164 14.79 33.21 -2.99
N VAL A 165 14.64 33.12 -4.32
CA VAL A 165 14.58 31.87 -5.06
C VAL A 165 15.99 31.30 -5.27
N THR A 166 16.18 30.03 -4.93
CA THR A 166 17.38 29.24 -5.22
C THR A 166 17.03 28.09 -6.16
N THR A 167 17.86 27.86 -7.18
CA THR A 167 17.64 26.78 -8.17
C THR A 167 18.96 26.15 -8.61
N GLY A 168 18.89 24.89 -9.07
CA GLY A 168 20.02 24.17 -9.63
C GLY A 168 19.58 22.98 -10.51
N GLY A 169 20.41 22.66 -11.50
CA GLY A 169 20.29 21.44 -12.32
C GLY A 169 21.39 20.42 -11.98
N ASP A 170 21.72 19.54 -12.92
CA ASP A 170 22.76 18.52 -12.77
C ASP A 170 24.10 19.09 -12.25
N GLY A 171 24.66 18.43 -11.23
CA GLY A 171 25.92 18.83 -10.58
C GLY A 171 25.81 19.99 -9.59
N SER A 172 24.63 20.59 -9.40
CA SER A 172 24.41 21.62 -8.38
C SER A 172 24.48 21.05 -6.95
N THR A 173 24.80 21.91 -5.98
CA THR A 173 24.75 21.53 -4.56
C THR A 173 23.41 21.94 -3.97
N VAL A 174 22.71 20.97 -3.37
CA VAL A 174 21.54 21.18 -2.51
C VAL A 174 22.01 21.30 -1.07
N THR A 175 21.40 22.20 -0.31
CA THR A 175 21.46 22.22 1.15
C THR A 175 20.07 21.86 1.68
N THR A 176 20.00 20.91 2.61
CA THR A 176 18.75 20.46 3.23
C THR A 176 18.35 21.37 4.39
N SER A 177 17.13 21.23 4.92
CA SER A 177 16.70 21.93 6.13
C SER A 177 17.49 21.56 7.40
N SER A 178 18.13 20.37 7.43
CA SER A 178 19.09 19.95 8.46
C SER A 178 20.47 20.61 8.31
N GLY A 179 20.74 21.34 7.22
CA GLY A 179 22.05 21.93 6.91
C GLY A 179 23.05 20.96 6.29
N GLU A 180 22.63 19.73 5.99
CA GLU A 180 23.43 18.75 5.24
C GLU A 180 23.45 19.14 3.76
N THR A 181 24.48 18.67 3.03
CA THR A 181 24.64 19.01 1.61
C THR A 181 24.89 17.79 0.75
N PHE A 182 24.22 17.71 -0.40
CA PHE A 182 24.48 16.68 -1.40
C PHE A 182 24.56 17.31 -2.81
N VAL A 183 25.14 16.55 -3.75
CA VAL A 183 25.18 16.95 -5.17
C VAL A 183 23.93 16.38 -5.86
N TYR A 184 23.14 17.26 -6.48
CA TYR A 184 22.03 16.84 -7.31
C TYR A 184 22.56 16.20 -8.60
N SER A 185 22.16 14.96 -8.88
CA SER A 185 22.55 14.24 -10.09
C SER A 185 21.31 13.89 -10.88
N ASN A 186 21.13 14.54 -12.03
CA ASN A 186 19.99 14.33 -12.92
C ASN A 186 20.49 14.44 -14.36
N LYS A 187 20.59 13.30 -15.06
CA LYS A 187 21.12 13.26 -16.44
C LYS A 187 20.04 13.53 -17.51
N PHE A 188 18.87 13.97 -17.08
CA PHE A 188 17.64 14.07 -17.86
C PHE A 188 17.11 15.51 -17.97
N GLY A 189 17.96 16.50 -17.68
CA GLY A 189 17.64 17.93 -17.81
C GLY A 189 16.80 18.53 -16.67
N GLY A 190 16.39 17.72 -15.69
CA GLY A 190 15.62 18.20 -14.55
C GLY A 190 16.38 19.20 -13.68
N TYR A 191 15.63 20.10 -13.06
CA TYR A 191 16.12 21.15 -12.18
C TYR A 191 15.17 21.35 -11.00
N TRP A 192 15.75 21.68 -9.85
CA TRP A 192 15.02 21.95 -8.62
C TRP A 192 14.83 23.45 -8.39
N VAL A 193 13.76 23.80 -7.69
CA VAL A 193 13.45 25.18 -7.29
C VAL A 193 13.06 25.21 -5.82
N GLU A 194 13.72 26.07 -5.06
CA GLU A 194 13.41 26.36 -3.66
C GLU A 194 13.15 27.86 -3.52
N ASN A 195 11.99 28.22 -2.97
CA ASN A 195 11.66 29.59 -2.64
C ASN A 195 11.15 29.61 -1.19
N LEU A 196 11.90 30.26 -0.31
CA LEU A 196 11.59 30.29 1.12
C LEU A 196 10.47 31.29 1.45
N ASP A 197 10.23 32.28 0.58
CA ASP A 197 9.17 33.28 0.75
C ASP A 197 7.81 32.74 0.23
N ASP A 198 7.84 31.83 -0.75
CA ASP A 198 6.69 31.12 -1.34
C ASP A 198 7.04 29.64 -1.61
N PRO A 199 6.71 28.72 -0.67
CA PRO A 199 6.98 27.29 -0.80
C PRO A 199 5.98 26.55 -1.73
N PHE A 200 5.08 27.29 -2.41
CA PHE A 200 4.09 26.73 -3.34
C PHE A 200 4.48 26.95 -4.81
N ASN A 201 5.74 27.33 -5.07
CA ASN A 201 6.28 27.45 -6.43
C ASN A 201 6.26 26.10 -7.18
N ASP A 202 5.59 26.09 -8.33
CA ASP A 202 5.34 24.91 -9.15
C ASP A 202 6.22 24.87 -10.45
N ASP A 203 7.33 25.64 -10.48
CA ASP A 203 8.16 25.83 -11.70
C ASP A 203 9.24 24.75 -11.90
N ALA A 204 9.49 23.90 -10.90
CA ALA A 204 10.47 22.82 -10.99
C ALA A 204 10.05 21.73 -12.01
N ALA A 205 11.03 21.06 -12.60
CA ALA A 205 10.81 19.96 -13.55
C ALA A 205 11.74 18.78 -13.24
N PRO A 206 11.23 17.53 -13.18
CA PRO A 206 12.04 16.38 -12.82
C PRO A 206 12.91 15.89 -14.00
N ASN A 207 12.54 16.21 -15.24
CA ASN A 207 13.24 15.88 -16.48
C ASN A 207 12.63 16.62 -17.68
N ASP A 208 13.35 16.63 -18.82
CA ASP A 208 13.01 17.36 -20.06
C ASP A 208 11.70 16.92 -20.74
N TRP A 209 11.13 15.76 -20.40
CA TRP A 209 9.91 15.23 -21.02
C TRP A 209 8.68 15.27 -20.11
N THR A 210 8.82 15.77 -18.88
CA THR A 210 7.72 15.90 -17.94
C THR A 210 7.29 17.37 -17.85
N PRO A 211 6.01 17.71 -18.05
CA PRO A 211 5.54 19.09 -17.88
C PRO A 211 5.73 19.53 -16.41
N PRO A 212 6.13 20.79 -16.13
CA PRO A 212 6.18 21.33 -14.77
C PRO A 212 4.82 21.24 -14.05
N LEU A 213 4.82 21.37 -12.72
CA LEU A 213 3.60 21.18 -11.90
C LEU A 213 2.49 22.20 -12.24
N ASN A 214 2.87 23.41 -12.65
CA ASN A 214 1.96 24.48 -13.08
C ASN A 214 1.24 24.21 -14.43
N THR A 215 1.53 23.07 -15.08
CA THR A 215 1.00 22.69 -16.39
C THR A 215 0.13 21.43 -16.29
N THR A 216 -1.01 21.41 -16.99
CA THR A 216 -1.92 20.24 -17.06
C THR A 216 -1.17 18.96 -17.47
N TRP A 217 -1.48 17.85 -16.81
CA TRP A 217 -1.06 16.52 -17.24
C TRP A 217 -2.00 15.99 -18.32
N ASP A 218 -1.45 15.72 -19.50
CA ASP A 218 -2.22 15.26 -20.68
C ASP A 218 -2.41 13.72 -20.61
N TRP A 219 -3.56 13.30 -20.08
CA TRP A 219 -3.86 11.89 -19.84
C TRP A 219 -4.03 11.10 -21.14
N GLY A 220 -3.21 10.06 -21.30
CA GLY A 220 -3.13 9.25 -22.52
C GLY A 220 -1.89 9.57 -23.35
N VAL A 221 -1.36 10.79 -23.24
CA VAL A 221 -0.15 11.26 -23.92
C VAL A 221 1.07 11.27 -23.00
N ASN A 222 0.95 11.88 -21.82
CA ASN A 222 2.00 11.89 -20.80
C ASN A 222 2.07 10.53 -20.10
N LYS A 223 3.30 10.08 -19.75
CA LYS A 223 3.55 8.76 -19.15
C LYS A 223 4.04 8.83 -17.72
N ILE A 224 3.38 8.08 -16.84
CA ILE A 224 3.76 7.94 -15.43
C ILE A 224 4.90 6.93 -15.31
N TYR A 225 6.05 7.43 -14.85
CA TYR A 225 7.18 6.63 -14.38
C TYR A 225 7.37 6.95 -12.90
N GLY A 226 6.76 6.14 -12.04
CA GLY A 226 6.67 6.41 -10.61
C GLY A 226 7.29 5.34 -9.72
N VAL A 227 7.47 5.70 -8.45
CA VAL A 227 7.75 4.74 -7.37
C VAL A 227 6.80 5.00 -6.21
N ASN A 228 6.53 3.96 -5.45
CA ASN A 228 5.86 4.08 -4.16
C ASN A 228 6.86 4.48 -3.07
N LEU A 229 6.38 5.19 -2.06
CA LEU A 229 7.09 5.46 -0.80
C LEU A 229 6.55 4.54 0.32
N GLY A 230 6.34 3.26 -0.01
CA GLY A 230 5.84 2.22 0.92
C GLY A 230 6.77 2.02 2.13
N GLY A 231 6.22 1.54 3.24
CA GLY A 231 6.93 1.39 4.52
C GLY A 231 7.31 2.69 5.24
N TRP A 232 7.01 3.89 4.70
CA TRP A 232 7.39 5.15 5.35
C TRP A 232 6.35 5.66 6.35
N PHE A 233 5.14 5.98 5.89
CA PHE A 233 4.04 6.49 6.74
C PHE A 233 3.03 5.41 7.16
N VAL A 234 3.14 4.23 6.56
CA VAL A 234 2.45 3.00 6.93
C VAL A 234 3.52 1.92 6.97
N LEU A 235 3.65 1.22 8.11
CA LEU A 235 4.76 0.30 8.35
C LEU A 235 4.46 -1.12 7.89
N GLU A 236 5.40 -1.67 7.13
CA GLU A 236 5.34 -3.04 6.63
C GLU A 236 6.53 -3.86 7.12
N PRO A 237 6.30 -5.10 7.61
CA PRO A 237 7.35 -5.99 8.10
C PRO A 237 8.51 -6.23 7.12
N PHE A 238 8.24 -6.38 5.83
CA PHE A 238 9.28 -6.68 4.84
C PHE A 238 10.02 -5.42 4.35
N ILE A 239 9.39 -4.25 4.41
CA ILE A 239 9.99 -2.97 4.02
C ILE A 239 10.83 -2.39 5.16
N THR A 240 10.41 -2.60 6.41
CA THR A 240 11.08 -2.02 7.61
C THR A 240 11.49 -3.10 8.64
N PRO A 241 12.15 -4.20 8.22
CA PRO A 241 12.29 -5.41 9.03
C PRO A 241 12.98 -5.21 10.38
N ALA A 242 13.90 -4.26 10.52
CA ALA A 242 14.56 -3.98 11.79
C ALA A 242 13.58 -3.53 12.91
N LEU A 243 12.50 -2.79 12.58
CA LEU A 243 11.48 -2.39 13.56
C LEU A 243 10.73 -3.62 14.09
N PHE A 244 10.35 -4.52 13.19
CA PHE A 244 9.59 -5.73 13.51
C PHE A 244 10.46 -6.85 14.12
N GLN A 245 11.76 -6.93 13.77
CA GLN A 245 12.71 -7.85 14.42
C GLN A 245 12.98 -7.48 15.89
N LYS A 246 12.82 -6.22 16.28
CA LYS A 246 12.82 -5.80 17.71
C LYS A 246 11.56 -6.31 18.44
N TYR A 247 10.44 -6.44 17.73
CA TYR A 247 9.12 -6.82 18.25
C TYR A 247 8.51 -8.01 17.49
N PRO A 248 9.12 -9.22 17.55
CA PRO A 248 8.79 -10.34 16.65
C PRO A 248 7.37 -10.92 16.82
N SER A 249 6.59 -10.42 17.79
CA SER A 249 5.18 -10.76 17.99
C SER A 249 4.19 -9.79 17.34
N ALA A 250 4.66 -8.74 16.65
CA ALA A 250 3.81 -7.73 16.01
C ALA A 250 3.60 -8.03 14.51
N PRO A 251 2.48 -8.64 14.07
CA PRO A 251 2.26 -8.93 12.65
C PRO A 251 2.05 -7.67 11.79
N ASP A 252 1.74 -6.54 12.41
CA ASP A 252 1.24 -5.29 11.82
C ASP A 252 1.64 -4.05 12.64
N GLU A 253 1.37 -2.86 12.11
CA GLU A 253 1.67 -1.59 12.80
C GLU A 253 0.83 -1.41 14.08
N TRP A 254 -0.42 -1.89 14.10
CA TRP A 254 -1.28 -1.86 15.29
C TRP A 254 -0.59 -2.49 16.51
N THR A 255 -0.14 -3.74 16.35
CA THR A 255 0.50 -4.50 17.44
C THR A 255 1.90 -3.95 17.73
N LEU A 256 2.63 -3.53 16.70
CA LEU A 256 3.95 -2.91 16.84
C LEU A 256 3.86 -1.66 17.72
N THR A 257 2.87 -0.82 17.45
CA THR A 257 2.59 0.41 18.17
C THR A 257 2.23 0.14 19.63
N GLN A 258 1.37 -0.85 19.92
CA GLN A 258 1.05 -1.25 21.29
C GLN A 258 2.30 -1.65 22.08
N LEU A 259 3.23 -2.40 21.46
CA LEU A 259 4.48 -2.82 22.10
C LEU A 259 5.45 -1.65 22.29
N MET A 260 5.58 -0.76 21.30
CA MET A 260 6.39 0.46 21.45
C MET A 260 5.84 1.41 22.51
N ALA A 261 4.52 1.48 22.68
CA ALA A 261 3.87 2.26 23.73
C ALA A 261 4.11 1.66 25.12
N ALA A 262 4.03 0.33 25.26
CA ALA A 262 4.37 -0.39 26.49
C ALA A 262 5.84 -0.20 26.90
N ASP A 263 6.75 -0.12 25.92
CA ASP A 263 8.16 0.22 26.12
C ASP A 263 8.42 1.72 26.40
N GLY A 264 7.42 2.59 26.22
CA GLY A 264 7.59 4.05 26.30
C GLY A 264 8.42 4.66 25.17
N THR A 265 8.51 3.98 24.02
CA THR A 265 9.37 4.36 22.87
C THR A 265 8.60 4.72 21.59
N LEU A 266 7.26 4.66 21.60
CA LEU A 266 6.43 4.89 20.41
C LEU A 266 6.79 6.18 19.66
N GLN A 267 6.59 7.34 20.29
CA GLN A 267 6.78 8.62 19.61
C GLN A 267 8.21 8.77 19.08
N SER A 268 9.23 8.51 19.91
CA SER A 268 10.63 8.66 19.50
C SER A 268 11.05 7.68 18.40
N THR A 269 10.47 6.48 18.34
CA THR A 269 10.78 5.49 17.30
C THR A 269 10.11 5.86 15.98
N MET A 270 8.83 6.25 16.00
CA MET A 270 8.10 6.64 14.79
C MET A 270 8.65 7.95 14.21
N GLU A 271 8.92 8.97 15.03
CA GLU A 271 9.53 10.21 14.55
C GLU A 271 10.93 9.97 13.96
N ASN A 272 11.78 9.16 14.60
CA ASN A 272 13.07 8.78 14.02
C ASN A 272 12.91 8.05 12.68
N HIS A 273 11.93 7.15 12.55
CA HIS A 273 11.64 6.46 11.29
C HIS A 273 11.20 7.47 10.20
N TYR A 274 10.25 8.35 10.52
CA TYR A 274 9.78 9.38 9.60
C TYR A 274 10.89 10.37 9.19
N ASP A 275 11.89 10.60 10.05
CA ASP A 275 13.05 11.45 9.79
C ASP A 275 14.18 10.80 9.00
N THR A 276 14.36 9.48 9.10
CA THR A 276 15.56 8.81 8.57
C THR A 276 15.28 7.77 7.49
N PHE A 277 14.04 7.29 7.34
CA PHE A 277 13.73 6.26 6.35
C PHE A 277 13.71 6.81 4.91
N ILE A 278 12.96 7.88 4.62
CA ILE A 278 13.04 8.62 3.35
C ILE A 278 13.47 10.05 3.64
N THR A 279 14.45 10.53 2.88
CA THR A 279 15.08 11.85 3.05
C THR A 279 14.88 12.72 1.82
N GLU A 280 15.23 14.01 1.91
CA GLU A 280 15.25 14.89 0.73
C GLU A 280 16.14 14.34 -0.40
N GLN A 281 17.25 13.68 -0.04
CA GLN A 281 18.17 13.09 -1.00
C GLN A 281 17.53 11.92 -1.76
N ASP A 282 16.66 11.12 -1.12
CA ASP A 282 15.88 10.07 -1.80
C ASP A 282 14.94 10.68 -2.85
N ILE A 283 14.19 11.73 -2.49
CA ILE A 283 13.27 12.41 -3.44
C ILE A 283 14.04 13.03 -4.60
N ALA A 284 15.22 13.60 -4.33
CA ALA A 284 16.12 14.11 -5.36
C ALA A 284 16.67 13.00 -6.28
N GLN A 285 16.97 11.81 -5.73
CA GLN A 285 17.42 10.64 -6.49
C GLN A 285 16.30 10.05 -7.36
N ILE A 286 15.04 10.06 -6.89
CA ILE A 286 13.86 9.65 -7.68
C ILE A 286 13.77 10.48 -8.98
N ALA A 287 13.78 11.81 -8.87
CA ALA A 287 13.84 12.69 -10.05
C ALA A 287 15.10 12.45 -10.89
N GLY A 288 16.25 12.26 -10.23
CA GLY A 288 17.53 11.96 -10.87
C GLY A 288 17.58 10.65 -11.68
N ALA A 289 16.70 9.69 -11.35
CA ALA A 289 16.49 8.43 -12.07
C ALA A 289 15.53 8.56 -13.27
N GLY A 290 15.10 9.77 -13.62
CA GLY A 290 14.16 10.01 -14.73
C GLY A 290 12.70 9.72 -14.39
N LEU A 291 12.40 9.45 -13.10
CA LEU A 291 11.03 9.29 -12.62
C LEU A 291 10.36 10.67 -12.49
N ASN A 292 9.03 10.69 -12.59
CA ASN A 292 8.25 11.92 -12.63
C ASN A 292 7.05 11.95 -11.65
N TRP A 293 6.78 10.83 -10.96
CA TRP A 293 5.74 10.74 -9.95
C TRP A 293 6.20 9.96 -8.70
N VAL A 294 5.55 10.23 -7.58
CA VAL A 294 5.57 9.37 -6.39
C VAL A 294 4.15 8.99 -5.98
N ARG A 295 3.93 7.71 -5.63
CA ARG A 295 2.71 7.28 -4.92
C ARG A 295 3.02 7.18 -3.44
N VAL A 296 2.17 7.77 -2.61
CA VAL A 296 2.44 8.02 -1.20
C VAL A 296 1.33 7.38 -0.36
N PRO A 297 1.53 6.15 0.12
CA PRO A 297 0.71 5.55 1.16
C PRO A 297 0.67 6.45 2.40
N ILE A 298 -0.54 6.87 2.79
CA ILE A 298 -0.81 7.61 4.02
C ILE A 298 -1.87 6.90 4.85
N PRO A 299 -1.79 6.96 6.20
CA PRO A 299 -2.78 6.34 7.06
C PRO A 299 -3.88 7.31 7.51
N PHE A 300 -5.04 6.78 7.90
CA PHE A 300 -6.10 7.58 8.52
C PHE A 300 -5.68 8.24 9.85
N TRP A 301 -4.75 7.63 10.60
CA TRP A 301 -4.23 8.21 11.85
C TRP A 301 -3.30 9.42 11.64
N ALA A 302 -3.05 9.82 10.39
CA ALA A 302 -2.56 11.16 10.07
C ALA A 302 -3.57 12.26 10.43
N ILE A 303 -4.85 11.93 10.54
CA ILE A 303 -5.95 12.85 10.87
C ILE A 303 -6.33 12.71 12.34
N SER A 304 -6.89 11.56 12.74
CA SER A 304 -7.27 11.28 14.12
C SER A 304 -7.32 9.79 14.44
N THR A 305 -7.32 9.44 15.73
CA THR A 305 -7.60 8.09 16.23
C THR A 305 -8.72 8.13 17.27
N TRP A 306 -9.34 6.98 17.55
CA TRP A 306 -10.42 6.86 18.54
C TRP A 306 -9.97 6.05 19.75
N SER A 307 -10.10 6.65 20.94
CA SER A 307 -9.81 5.99 22.23
C SER A 307 -10.86 4.96 22.67
N ASP A 308 -12.01 4.94 21.99
CA ASP A 308 -13.06 3.94 22.14
C ASP A 308 -13.60 3.60 20.74
N VAL A 309 -13.30 2.38 20.27
CA VAL A 309 -13.83 1.81 19.02
C VAL A 309 -14.73 0.60 19.31
N GLY A 310 -15.42 0.63 20.45
CA GLY A 310 -16.24 -0.46 20.95
C GLY A 310 -15.50 -1.36 21.93
N VAL A 311 -16.15 -2.47 22.29
CA VAL A 311 -15.69 -3.37 23.35
C VAL A 311 -15.42 -4.78 22.86
N ALA A 312 -14.41 -5.41 23.46
CA ALA A 312 -14.04 -6.81 23.25
C ALA A 312 -14.11 -7.60 24.59
N PRO A 313 -14.31 -8.93 24.57
CA PRO A 313 -14.22 -9.76 25.77
C PRO A 313 -12.84 -9.62 26.43
N ASP A 314 -12.80 -9.48 27.76
CA ASP A 314 -11.55 -9.25 28.51
C ASP A 314 -10.66 -10.51 28.68
N GLY A 315 -11.08 -11.64 28.12
CA GLY A 315 -10.36 -12.93 28.19
C GLY A 315 -10.52 -13.68 29.53
N THR A 316 -11.29 -13.18 30.50
CA THR A 316 -11.49 -13.84 31.81
C THR A 316 -12.55 -14.95 31.79
N GLY A 317 -13.26 -15.13 30.67
CA GLY A 317 -14.32 -16.13 30.51
C GLY A 317 -15.68 -15.71 31.11
N GLY A 318 -15.82 -14.46 31.57
CA GLY A 318 -17.07 -13.87 32.02
C GLY A 318 -17.79 -13.03 30.96
N ALA A 319 -18.84 -12.32 31.38
CA ALA A 319 -19.55 -11.32 30.58
C ALA A 319 -18.88 -9.92 30.61
N THR A 320 -17.67 -9.84 31.15
CA THR A 320 -16.89 -8.61 31.26
C THR A 320 -16.18 -8.30 29.94
N THR A 321 -16.11 -7.01 29.62
CA THR A 321 -15.53 -6.49 28.38
C THR A 321 -14.59 -5.34 28.69
N THR A 322 -13.64 -5.11 27.79
CA THR A 322 -12.75 -3.95 27.82
C THR A 322 -13.00 -3.08 26.59
N THR A 323 -12.89 -1.76 26.76
CA THR A 323 -12.82 -0.82 25.64
C THR A 323 -11.59 -1.14 24.79
N VAL A 324 -11.77 -1.13 23.47
CA VAL A 324 -10.70 -1.19 22.48
C VAL A 324 -10.36 0.23 22.07
N ALA A 325 -9.07 0.56 22.00
CA ALA A 325 -8.56 1.85 21.55
C ALA A 325 -7.63 1.65 20.35
N GLU A 326 -7.70 2.57 19.40
CA GLU A 326 -6.74 2.64 18.29
C GLU A 326 -5.36 3.07 18.83
N PRO A 327 -4.30 2.26 18.67
CA PRO A 327 -3.04 2.51 19.38
C PRO A 327 -2.16 3.56 18.70
N PHE A 328 -2.44 3.87 17.43
CA PHE A 328 -1.56 4.64 16.52
C PHE A 328 -1.18 6.02 17.05
N LEU A 329 0.00 6.50 16.63
CA LEU A 329 0.50 7.82 16.98
C LEU A 329 -0.24 8.91 16.18
N GLU A 330 -1.37 9.34 16.72
CA GLU A 330 -2.30 10.31 16.16
C GLU A 330 -1.63 11.62 15.69
N GLY A 331 -1.91 12.03 14.45
CA GLY A 331 -1.56 13.34 13.87
C GLY A 331 -0.07 13.61 13.60
N VAL A 332 0.84 12.91 14.29
CA VAL A 332 2.29 13.17 14.23
C VAL A 332 2.88 12.87 12.86
N VAL A 333 2.32 11.92 12.11
CA VAL A 333 2.81 11.58 10.76
C VAL A 333 2.51 12.69 9.73
N TRP A 334 1.45 13.48 9.93
CA TRP A 334 1.02 14.49 8.95
C TRP A 334 2.08 15.54 8.64
N LYS A 335 2.82 16.01 9.66
CA LYS A 335 3.90 17.00 9.42
C LYS A 335 5.01 16.44 8.52
N TYR A 336 5.28 15.14 8.58
CA TYR A 336 6.27 14.49 7.73
C TYR A 336 5.75 14.33 6.29
N ILE A 337 4.45 14.09 6.12
CA ILE A 337 3.77 14.16 4.82
C ILE A 337 3.89 15.57 4.21
N ILE A 338 3.62 16.64 4.97
CA ILE A 338 3.80 18.03 4.50
C ILE A 338 5.27 18.30 4.07
N ARG A 339 6.26 17.81 4.82
CA ARG A 339 7.68 17.93 4.44
C ARG A 339 7.99 17.19 3.14
N MET A 340 7.48 15.97 2.99
CA MET A 340 7.60 15.19 1.75
C MET A 340 6.99 15.91 0.56
N LEU A 341 5.78 16.48 0.70
CA LEU A 341 5.13 17.26 -0.36
C LEU A 341 5.99 18.46 -0.79
N GLY A 342 6.61 19.16 0.17
CA GLY A 342 7.58 20.23 -0.11
C GLY A 342 8.80 19.74 -0.91
N TRP A 343 9.33 18.55 -0.59
CA TRP A 343 10.40 17.92 -1.39
C TRP A 343 9.93 17.52 -2.78
N ALA A 344 8.76 16.87 -2.92
CA ALA A 344 8.21 16.48 -4.22
C ALA A 344 8.06 17.69 -5.15
N ARG A 345 7.49 18.80 -4.64
CA ARG A 345 7.42 20.10 -5.33
C ARG A 345 8.80 20.63 -5.71
N LYS A 346 9.76 20.67 -4.78
CA LYS A 346 11.13 21.18 -5.03
C LYS A 346 11.81 20.50 -6.21
N TYR A 347 11.53 19.21 -6.45
CA TYR A 347 12.09 18.43 -7.57
C TYR A 347 11.10 18.20 -8.74
N GLY A 348 9.94 18.85 -8.76
CA GLY A 348 8.94 18.78 -9.83
C GLY A 348 8.17 17.46 -9.95
N LEU A 349 8.19 16.61 -8.91
CA LEU A 349 7.51 15.32 -8.91
C LEU A 349 6.03 15.49 -8.57
N ARG A 350 5.14 14.88 -9.37
CA ARG A 350 3.70 14.81 -9.07
C ARG A 350 3.42 13.72 -8.03
N VAL A 351 2.34 13.91 -7.26
CA VAL A 351 1.97 13.02 -6.15
C VAL A 351 0.63 12.34 -6.45
N ASN A 352 0.64 11.01 -6.39
CA ASN A 352 -0.56 10.22 -6.10
C ASN A 352 -0.61 10.00 -4.59
N LEU A 353 -1.48 10.72 -3.89
CA LEU A 353 -1.66 10.54 -2.45
C LEU A 353 -2.63 9.37 -2.25
N ASP A 354 -2.30 8.37 -1.45
CA ASP A 354 -3.07 7.13 -1.35
C ASP A 354 -3.48 6.84 0.10
N LEU A 355 -4.79 6.82 0.38
CA LEU A 355 -5.31 6.43 1.69
C LEU A 355 -5.21 4.91 1.85
N HIS A 356 -4.06 4.50 2.37
CA HIS A 356 -3.63 3.10 2.40
C HIS A 356 -4.30 2.31 3.54
N THR A 357 -4.77 3.01 4.58
CA THR A 357 -5.45 2.41 5.74
C THR A 357 -6.77 3.12 6.03
N ILE A 358 -7.81 2.34 6.34
CA ILE A 358 -9.12 2.87 6.76
C ILE A 358 -9.66 2.11 7.99
N PRO A 359 -10.57 2.72 8.78
CA PRO A 359 -11.19 2.08 9.93
C PRO A 359 -11.79 0.70 9.64
N GLY A 360 -11.53 -0.25 10.52
CA GLY A 360 -12.00 -1.63 10.40
C GLY A 360 -11.21 -2.52 9.42
N SER A 361 -10.24 -1.97 8.69
CA SER A 361 -9.49 -2.61 7.59
C SER A 361 -10.36 -3.00 6.38
N GLN A 362 -9.82 -2.72 5.19
CA GLN A 362 -10.43 -3.01 3.90
C GLN A 362 -9.98 -4.33 3.26
N ASN A 363 -8.88 -4.92 3.72
CA ASN A 363 -8.31 -6.18 3.18
C ASN A 363 -7.85 -7.20 4.23
N GLY A 364 -7.71 -6.79 5.50
CA GLY A 364 -7.23 -7.66 6.58
C GLY A 364 -5.72 -7.94 6.53
N TYR A 365 -4.97 -7.29 5.64
CA TYR A 365 -3.52 -7.43 5.49
C TYR A 365 -2.78 -6.43 6.40
N ASN A 366 -1.52 -6.71 6.71
CA ASN A 366 -0.71 -5.92 7.65
C ASN A 366 -0.56 -4.44 7.25
N HIS A 367 -0.37 -4.16 5.96
CA HIS A 367 -0.29 -2.81 5.39
C HIS A 367 -1.61 -2.02 5.42
N SER A 368 -2.76 -2.62 5.76
CA SER A 368 -3.95 -1.83 6.16
C SER A 368 -3.86 -1.27 7.59
N GLY A 369 -2.70 -1.40 8.24
CA GLY A 369 -2.42 -1.00 9.62
C GLY A 369 -2.76 -2.07 10.66
N LYS A 370 -3.73 -2.95 10.38
CA LYS A 370 -4.13 -4.05 11.28
C LYS A 370 -4.47 -5.32 10.50
N PHE A 371 -3.73 -6.39 10.77
CA PHE A 371 -3.95 -7.72 10.23
C PHE A 371 -5.21 -8.38 10.85
N GLY A 372 -5.93 -9.16 10.06
CA GLY A 372 -7.06 -9.97 10.52
C GLY A 372 -8.33 -9.83 9.68
N GLN A 373 -9.39 -9.31 10.28
CA GLN A 373 -10.73 -9.26 9.66
C GLN A 373 -10.98 -7.95 8.92
N VAL A 374 -11.59 -8.03 7.74
CA VAL A 374 -12.19 -6.89 7.03
C VAL A 374 -13.50 -6.51 7.71
N ASN A 375 -13.55 -5.36 8.38
CA ASN A 375 -14.77 -4.81 9.01
C ASN A 375 -15.21 -3.48 8.36
N PHE A 376 -14.55 -3.03 7.30
CA PHE A 376 -15.06 -1.98 6.42
C PHE A 376 -16.10 -2.56 5.45
N LEU A 377 -17.30 -1.97 5.40
CA LEU A 377 -18.44 -2.41 4.54
C LEU A 377 -18.79 -3.91 4.64
N ASN A 378 -18.35 -4.58 5.70
CA ASN A 378 -18.50 -6.01 5.92
C ASN A 378 -18.80 -6.29 7.40
N GLY A 379 -19.80 -7.12 7.64
CA GLY A 379 -20.31 -7.44 8.96
C GLY A 379 -20.82 -6.23 9.75
N GLN A 380 -20.85 -6.40 11.06
CA GLN A 380 -21.73 -5.62 11.93
C GLN A 380 -21.28 -4.15 11.99
N MET A 381 -19.97 -3.89 12.03
CA MET A 381 -19.42 -2.54 12.05
C MET A 381 -19.18 -1.95 10.64
N GLY A 382 -19.61 -2.65 9.58
CA GLY A 382 -19.36 -2.30 8.18
C GLY A 382 -19.76 -0.86 7.80
N VAL A 383 -20.96 -0.44 8.20
CA VAL A 383 -21.48 0.91 7.91
C VAL A 383 -20.80 1.97 8.79
N ALA A 384 -20.66 1.71 10.09
CA ALA A 384 -20.00 2.62 11.04
C ALA A 384 -18.54 2.94 10.62
N ASN A 385 -17.77 1.92 10.23
CA ASN A 385 -16.43 2.09 9.72
C ASN A 385 -16.39 2.88 8.41
N ALA A 386 -17.34 2.66 7.50
CA ALA A 386 -17.45 3.41 6.25
C ALA A 386 -17.83 4.89 6.48
N GLN A 387 -18.65 5.20 7.48
CA GLN A 387 -18.93 6.59 7.89
C GLN A 387 -17.65 7.31 8.33
N ARG A 388 -16.80 6.68 9.17
CA ARG A 388 -15.49 7.25 9.55
C ARG A 388 -14.55 7.39 8.37
N ALA A 389 -14.54 6.43 7.44
CA ALA A 389 -13.72 6.52 6.23
C ALA A 389 -14.09 7.73 5.35
N LEU A 390 -15.39 8.02 5.19
CA LEU A 390 -15.85 9.20 4.44
C LEU A 390 -15.38 10.52 5.07
N ASP A 391 -15.46 10.66 6.39
CA ASP A 391 -14.95 11.86 7.09
C ASP A 391 -13.44 12.07 6.89
N TYR A 392 -12.66 10.99 6.81
CA TYR A 392 -11.22 11.06 6.53
C TYR A 392 -10.93 11.40 5.06
N ILE A 393 -11.65 10.80 4.11
CA ILE A 393 -11.55 11.14 2.68
C ILE A 393 -11.93 12.61 2.47
N ARG A 394 -12.97 13.10 3.15
CA ARG A 394 -13.42 14.49 3.16
C ARG A 394 -12.35 15.45 3.69
N THR A 395 -11.79 15.16 4.85
CA THR A 395 -10.67 15.94 5.44
C THR A 395 -9.47 16.06 4.50
N ILE A 396 -9.08 14.96 3.85
CA ILE A 396 -7.97 14.96 2.88
C ILE A 396 -8.34 15.77 1.65
N THR A 397 -9.54 15.56 1.10
CA THR A 397 -10.06 16.28 -0.08
C THR A 397 -10.06 17.78 0.11
N GLU A 398 -10.58 18.24 1.26
CA GLU A 398 -10.60 19.63 1.70
C GLU A 398 -9.19 20.24 1.75
N PHE A 399 -8.21 19.47 2.25
CA PHE A 399 -6.83 19.92 2.30
C PHE A 399 -6.18 19.99 0.90
N ILE A 400 -6.20 18.90 0.13
CA ILE A 400 -5.43 18.78 -1.12
C ILE A 400 -6.02 19.58 -2.29
N SER A 401 -7.28 19.99 -2.19
CA SER A 401 -7.97 20.76 -3.24
C SER A 401 -7.75 22.28 -3.12
N GLN A 402 -7.15 22.76 -2.03
CA GLN A 402 -6.72 24.16 -1.91
C GLN A 402 -5.73 24.52 -3.03
N PRO A 403 -5.68 25.80 -3.48
CA PRO A 403 -4.76 26.26 -4.53
C PRO A 403 -3.29 25.89 -4.28
N GLU A 404 -2.87 25.89 -3.02
CA GLU A 404 -1.53 25.54 -2.54
C GLU A 404 -1.10 24.08 -2.83
N TRP A 405 -2.04 23.16 -3.09
CA TRP A 405 -1.76 21.71 -3.18
C TRP A 405 -2.24 21.04 -4.47
N LYS A 406 -3.33 21.53 -5.09
CA LYS A 406 -4.04 20.83 -6.17
C LYS A 406 -3.19 20.51 -7.42
N ASN A 407 -2.17 21.31 -7.71
CA ASN A 407 -1.25 21.09 -8.84
C ASN A 407 -0.21 19.97 -8.54
N LEU A 408 0.20 19.87 -7.27
CA LEU A 408 1.17 18.87 -6.79
C LEU A 408 0.50 17.50 -6.62
N ILE A 409 -0.75 17.48 -6.16
CA ILE A 409 -1.52 16.27 -5.83
C ILE A 409 -2.71 16.11 -6.79
N PRO A 410 -2.49 15.82 -8.09
CA PRO A 410 -3.56 15.66 -9.07
C PRO A 410 -4.33 14.34 -8.94
N VAL A 411 -3.87 13.38 -8.11
CA VAL A 411 -4.51 12.07 -7.90
C VAL A 411 -4.64 11.78 -6.41
N PHE A 412 -5.82 11.31 -5.99
CA PHE A 412 -6.10 10.82 -4.64
C PHE A 412 -6.67 9.39 -4.70
N GLY A 413 -5.90 8.40 -4.25
CA GLY A 413 -6.37 7.05 -3.95
C GLY A 413 -7.22 7.05 -2.69
N ILE A 414 -8.52 6.77 -2.82
CA ILE A 414 -9.46 6.92 -1.70
C ILE A 414 -9.54 5.69 -0.80
N VAL A 415 -9.24 4.50 -1.32
CA VAL A 415 -9.10 3.25 -0.56
C VAL A 415 -8.15 2.30 -1.31
N ASN A 416 -6.97 2.05 -0.74
CA ASN A 416 -6.04 1.04 -1.25
C ASN A 416 -6.60 -0.39 -1.11
N GLU A 417 -6.47 -1.23 -2.14
CA GLU A 417 -6.70 -2.69 -2.06
C GLU A 417 -7.99 -3.19 -1.38
N ALA A 418 -9.11 -2.48 -1.49
CA ALA A 418 -10.38 -2.94 -0.92
C ALA A 418 -10.78 -4.33 -1.44
N LEU A 419 -10.87 -5.33 -0.56
CA LEU A 419 -11.00 -6.75 -0.94
C LEU A 419 -12.43 -7.07 -1.41
N LEU A 420 -12.66 -6.92 -2.72
CA LEU A 420 -13.99 -6.95 -3.35
C LEU A 420 -14.74 -8.27 -3.11
N HIS A 421 -14.04 -9.41 -3.10
CA HIS A 421 -14.65 -10.71 -2.81
C HIS A 421 -15.14 -10.87 -1.36
N THR A 422 -14.69 -10.02 -0.43
CA THR A 422 -15.14 -10.01 0.97
C THR A 422 -16.18 -8.93 1.22
N ILE A 423 -16.01 -7.75 0.62
CA ILE A 423 -16.91 -6.60 0.80
C ILE A 423 -18.17 -6.73 -0.06
N GLY A 424 -18.01 -7.15 -1.32
CA GLY A 424 -19.05 -7.18 -2.35
C GLY A 424 -18.99 -5.99 -3.31
N ARG A 425 -19.09 -6.26 -4.62
CA ARG A 425 -19.04 -5.23 -5.69
C ARG A 425 -20.13 -4.15 -5.55
N PRO A 426 -21.41 -4.46 -5.26
CA PRO A 426 -22.42 -3.42 -5.08
C PRO A 426 -22.13 -2.48 -3.90
N GLN A 427 -21.70 -3.02 -2.77
CA GLN A 427 -21.35 -2.28 -1.55
C GLN A 427 -20.23 -1.29 -1.82
N LEU A 428 -19.15 -1.78 -2.43
CA LEU A 428 -17.98 -0.98 -2.75
C LEU A 428 -18.28 0.08 -3.83
N THR A 429 -19.12 -0.25 -4.82
CA THR A 429 -19.56 0.69 -5.86
C THR A 429 -20.44 1.81 -5.28
N SER A 430 -21.38 1.50 -4.38
CA SER A 430 -22.18 2.50 -3.66
C SER A 430 -21.32 3.41 -2.81
N PHE A 431 -20.30 2.89 -2.12
CA PHE A 431 -19.35 3.70 -1.36
C PHE A 431 -18.49 4.60 -2.26
N TYR A 432 -18.00 4.10 -3.40
CA TYR A 432 -17.24 4.91 -4.35
C TYR A 432 -18.08 6.00 -5.01
N LEU A 433 -19.38 5.77 -5.23
CA LEU A 433 -20.31 6.79 -5.70
C LEU A 433 -20.56 7.87 -4.64
N GLU A 434 -20.83 7.47 -3.38
CA GLU A 434 -20.98 8.40 -2.24
C GLU A 434 -19.71 9.26 -2.04
N ALA A 435 -18.53 8.63 -2.07
CA ALA A 435 -17.25 9.32 -1.98
C ALA A 435 -17.01 10.26 -3.17
N HIS A 436 -17.35 9.85 -4.39
CA HIS A 436 -17.26 10.71 -5.58
C HIS A 436 -18.16 11.94 -5.45
N ASP A 437 -19.43 11.76 -5.05
CA ASP A 437 -20.38 12.87 -4.97
C ASP A 437 -20.03 13.83 -3.82
N MET A 438 -19.50 13.33 -2.69
CA MET A 438 -18.90 14.16 -1.64
C MET A 438 -17.69 14.95 -2.15
N ILE A 439 -16.73 14.29 -2.81
CA ILE A 439 -15.52 14.94 -3.34
C ILE A 439 -15.88 16.01 -4.38
N ARG A 440 -16.81 15.73 -5.29
CA ARG A 440 -17.25 16.68 -6.34
C ARG A 440 -18.20 17.75 -5.81
N GLY A 441 -18.87 17.51 -4.68
CA GLY A 441 -19.57 18.54 -3.91
C GLY A 441 -18.62 19.64 -3.43
N ILE A 442 -17.49 19.25 -2.81
CA ILE A 442 -16.44 20.16 -2.34
C ILE A 442 -15.69 20.81 -3.50
N THR A 443 -15.28 20.01 -4.48
CA THR A 443 -14.30 20.43 -5.50
C THR A 443 -14.92 21.02 -6.76
N GLY A 444 -16.19 20.73 -7.04
CA GLY A 444 -16.82 20.94 -8.33
C GLY A 444 -16.50 19.84 -9.35
N TYR A 445 -17.15 19.91 -10.51
CA TYR A 445 -16.96 18.98 -11.62
C TYR A 445 -16.08 19.58 -12.72
N GLY A 446 -15.32 18.72 -13.41
CA GLY A 446 -14.58 19.04 -14.62
C GLY A 446 -13.09 19.34 -14.41
N GLU A 447 -12.35 19.53 -15.51
CA GLU A 447 -10.90 19.72 -15.47
C GLU A 447 -10.48 20.90 -14.56
N GLY A 448 -9.49 20.68 -13.69
CA GLY A 448 -8.96 21.67 -12.76
C GLY A 448 -9.69 21.80 -11.41
N ASN A 449 -10.83 21.11 -11.24
CA ASN A 449 -11.67 21.12 -10.04
C ASN A 449 -11.36 19.90 -9.14
N GLY A 450 -10.36 20.01 -8.27
CA GLY A 450 -9.92 18.92 -7.39
C GLY A 450 -9.23 17.75 -8.12
N PRO A 451 -8.86 16.68 -7.39
CA PRO A 451 -8.06 15.58 -7.92
C PRO A 451 -8.86 14.60 -8.78
N TYR A 452 -8.14 13.77 -9.54
CA TYR A 452 -8.64 12.49 -10.01
C TYR A 452 -8.83 11.54 -8.82
N ILE A 453 -9.95 10.83 -8.78
CA ILE A 453 -10.29 9.88 -7.72
C ILE A 453 -9.79 8.50 -8.16
N SER A 454 -8.77 7.96 -7.49
CA SER A 454 -8.25 6.62 -7.80
C SER A 454 -8.92 5.55 -6.94
N ILE A 455 -9.39 4.49 -7.57
CA ILE A 455 -9.98 3.31 -6.92
C ILE A 455 -9.22 2.05 -7.32
N HIS A 456 -8.92 1.17 -6.36
CA HIS A 456 -8.29 -0.11 -6.66
C HIS A 456 -9.28 -1.09 -7.31
N ASP A 457 -8.79 -1.96 -8.20
CA ASP A 457 -9.60 -2.97 -8.93
C ASP A 457 -10.18 -4.10 -8.07
N GLY A 458 -9.91 -4.06 -6.76
CA GLY A 458 -10.39 -4.99 -5.74
C GLY A 458 -9.93 -6.44 -5.92
N PHE A 459 -8.86 -6.66 -6.69
CA PHE A 459 -8.35 -7.97 -7.14
C PHE A 459 -9.29 -8.73 -8.08
N ASP A 460 -10.35 -8.09 -8.58
CA ASP A 460 -11.28 -8.67 -9.56
C ASP A 460 -10.74 -8.54 -11.01
N GLY A 461 -9.65 -7.77 -11.20
CA GLY A 461 -8.97 -7.55 -12.46
C GLY A 461 -9.62 -6.49 -13.35
N VAL A 462 -8.79 -5.67 -13.99
CA VAL A 462 -9.22 -4.46 -14.72
C VAL A 462 -10.30 -4.62 -15.81
N PRO A 463 -10.47 -5.75 -16.53
CA PRO A 463 -11.55 -5.88 -17.51
C PRO A 463 -12.95 -5.93 -16.89
N ASN A 464 -13.08 -6.40 -15.65
CA ASN A 464 -14.37 -6.55 -14.95
C ASN A 464 -14.94 -5.21 -14.44
N TRP A 465 -14.21 -4.11 -14.62
CA TRP A 465 -14.64 -2.75 -14.32
C TRP A 465 -15.15 -1.98 -15.55
N ALA A 466 -15.20 -2.60 -16.74
CA ALA A 466 -15.73 -1.99 -17.95
C ALA A 466 -17.13 -1.38 -17.73
N GLY A 467 -17.31 -0.10 -18.10
CA GLY A 467 -18.57 0.62 -17.92
C GLY A 467 -18.91 1.03 -16.49
N PHE A 468 -17.98 0.95 -15.54
CA PHE A 468 -18.15 1.47 -14.18
C PHE A 468 -18.52 2.97 -14.19
N LEU A 469 -19.62 3.31 -13.50
CA LEU A 469 -20.14 4.67 -13.27
C LEU A 469 -19.95 5.62 -14.47
N GLN A 470 -20.37 5.23 -15.67
CA GLN A 470 -20.20 6.03 -16.89
C GLN A 470 -20.74 7.46 -16.70
N GLY A 471 -19.90 8.47 -16.99
CA GLY A 471 -20.21 9.89 -16.76
C GLY A 471 -19.69 10.46 -15.44
N SER A 472 -19.08 9.63 -14.58
CA SER A 472 -18.39 10.09 -13.35
C SER A 472 -17.16 10.91 -13.68
N ASP A 473 -16.93 12.01 -12.95
CA ASP A 473 -15.85 12.94 -13.29
C ASP A 473 -14.50 12.44 -12.78
N ARG A 474 -13.59 12.10 -13.71
CA ARG A 474 -12.17 11.83 -13.45
C ARG A 474 -11.93 10.76 -12.37
N ILE A 475 -12.43 9.55 -12.63
CA ILE A 475 -12.06 8.35 -11.85
C ILE A 475 -10.91 7.61 -12.56
N ILE A 476 -9.92 7.16 -11.79
CA ILE A 476 -8.82 6.28 -12.22
C ILE A 476 -9.06 4.89 -11.66
N LEU A 477 -8.82 3.86 -12.49
CA LEU A 477 -8.69 2.48 -12.02
C LEU A 477 -7.22 2.17 -11.74
N ASP A 478 -6.95 1.75 -10.51
CA ASP A 478 -5.65 1.32 -10.04
C ASP A 478 -5.60 -0.22 -9.96
N THR A 479 -4.53 -0.83 -10.44
CA THR A 479 -4.33 -2.29 -10.40
C THR A 479 -2.92 -2.64 -9.96
N HIS A 480 -2.80 -3.70 -9.15
CA HIS A 480 -1.56 -4.09 -8.49
C HIS A 480 -1.06 -5.47 -8.99
N PRO A 481 -0.53 -5.56 -10.23
CA PRO A 481 -0.08 -6.82 -10.81
C PRO A 481 1.20 -7.37 -10.17
N TYR A 482 1.10 -8.55 -9.55
CA TYR A 482 2.24 -9.32 -9.02
C TYR A 482 2.15 -10.80 -9.42
N PHE A 483 3.28 -11.42 -9.80
CA PHE A 483 3.35 -12.88 -9.92
C PHE A 483 3.65 -13.56 -8.59
N ALA A 484 4.42 -12.93 -7.69
CA ALA A 484 4.73 -13.48 -6.35
C ALA A 484 3.51 -14.05 -5.60
N PHE A 485 2.33 -13.45 -5.77
CA PHE A 485 1.12 -13.79 -5.03
C PHE A 485 0.03 -14.47 -5.88
N ASP A 486 0.35 -14.91 -7.10
CA ASP A 486 -0.60 -15.57 -8.02
C ASP A 486 -1.05 -16.97 -7.57
N GLY A 487 -0.50 -17.48 -6.46
CA GLY A 487 -0.79 -18.78 -5.86
C GLY A 487 0.11 -19.92 -6.36
N SER A 488 0.96 -19.67 -7.36
CA SER A 488 1.90 -20.64 -7.90
C SER A 488 3.26 -20.61 -7.17
N PRO A 489 4.07 -21.68 -7.23
CA PRO A 489 5.44 -21.66 -6.70
C PRO A 489 6.42 -20.78 -7.50
N ASN A 490 6.16 -20.55 -8.79
CA ASN A 490 6.99 -19.70 -9.66
C ASN A 490 8.48 -20.11 -9.75
N ASP A 491 8.72 -21.42 -9.81
CA ASP A 491 10.05 -22.05 -9.85
C ASP A 491 10.85 -21.86 -11.15
N ALA A 492 10.25 -21.30 -12.22
CA ALA A 492 10.94 -21.16 -13.50
C ALA A 492 12.15 -20.20 -13.38
N PRO A 493 13.31 -20.53 -13.97
CA PRO A 493 14.53 -19.75 -13.76
C PRO A 493 14.47 -18.39 -14.47
N ILE A 494 14.78 -17.32 -13.75
CA ILE A 494 15.03 -15.99 -14.32
C ILE A 494 16.42 -15.91 -14.99
N ALA A 495 17.38 -16.72 -14.52
CA ALA A 495 18.80 -16.67 -14.90
C ALA A 495 19.14 -17.47 -16.18
N THR A 496 18.47 -17.18 -17.29
CA THR A 496 18.54 -17.95 -18.55
C THR A 496 19.60 -17.46 -19.56
N GLY A 497 20.17 -16.28 -19.36
CA GLY A 497 21.18 -15.71 -20.26
C GLY A 497 21.37 -14.21 -20.05
N THR A 498 22.10 -13.55 -20.96
CA THR A 498 22.28 -12.09 -21.01
C THR A 498 21.80 -11.46 -22.33
N ASP A 499 21.32 -12.26 -23.27
CA ASP A 499 20.68 -11.79 -24.50
C ASP A 499 19.26 -11.29 -24.17
N PRO A 500 18.90 -10.02 -24.48
CA PRO A 500 17.55 -9.50 -24.23
C PRO A 500 16.40 -10.36 -24.76
N SER A 501 16.61 -11.12 -25.84
CA SER A 501 15.58 -11.99 -26.43
C SER A 501 15.29 -13.27 -25.63
N ASN A 502 16.11 -13.60 -24.62
CA ASN A 502 16.00 -14.84 -23.84
C ASN A 502 16.27 -14.67 -22.33
N ALA A 503 16.93 -13.60 -21.89
CA ALA A 503 17.18 -13.33 -20.47
C ALA A 503 15.84 -13.13 -19.72
N GLY A 504 15.70 -13.73 -18.55
CA GLY A 504 14.44 -13.77 -17.79
C GLY A 504 13.56 -14.97 -18.14
N GLY A 505 13.85 -15.69 -19.21
CA GLY A 505 13.15 -16.92 -19.57
C GLY A 505 11.70 -16.65 -19.96
N ILE A 506 10.75 -17.29 -19.26
CA ILE A 506 9.32 -17.08 -19.53
C ILE A 506 8.81 -15.74 -18.99
N TRP A 507 9.43 -15.20 -17.93
CA TRP A 507 8.85 -14.13 -17.11
C TRP A 507 8.61 -12.82 -17.86
N PRO A 508 9.54 -12.28 -18.69
CA PRO A 508 9.29 -11.04 -19.43
C PRO A 508 8.11 -11.18 -20.41
N LYS A 509 8.07 -12.29 -21.16
CA LYS A 509 6.97 -12.53 -22.10
C LYS A 509 5.64 -12.80 -21.38
N GLN A 510 5.67 -13.41 -20.20
CA GLN A 510 4.49 -13.63 -19.37
C GLN A 510 3.92 -12.31 -18.84
N ALA A 511 4.76 -11.38 -18.34
CA ALA A 511 4.34 -10.03 -17.94
C ALA A 511 3.63 -9.29 -19.09
N CYS A 512 4.25 -9.26 -20.28
CA CYS A 512 3.67 -8.65 -21.47
C CYS A 512 2.30 -9.23 -21.85
N ASN A 513 2.16 -10.56 -21.84
CA ASN A 513 0.89 -11.21 -22.17
C ASN A 513 -0.20 -10.99 -21.10
N ALA A 514 0.19 -11.00 -19.82
CA ALA A 514 -0.74 -10.91 -18.70
C ALA A 514 -1.33 -9.51 -18.53
N TRP A 515 -0.50 -8.47 -18.70
CA TRP A 515 -0.87 -7.11 -18.29
C TRP A 515 -1.15 -6.17 -19.47
N GLY A 516 -0.33 -6.19 -20.53
CA GLY A 516 -0.41 -5.23 -21.65
C GLY A 516 -1.79 -5.17 -22.34
N PRO A 517 -2.30 -6.29 -22.87
CA PRO A 517 -3.64 -6.35 -23.47
C PRO A 517 -4.76 -5.96 -22.51
N SER A 518 -4.61 -6.29 -21.22
CA SER A 518 -5.61 -6.03 -20.16
C SER A 518 -5.71 -4.53 -19.85
N ILE A 519 -4.56 -3.86 -19.68
CA ILE A 519 -4.45 -2.41 -19.49
C ILE A 519 -5.02 -1.65 -20.68
N ASN A 520 -4.66 -2.00 -21.92
CA ASN A 520 -5.19 -1.34 -23.12
C ASN A 520 -6.72 -1.50 -23.27
N THR A 521 -7.24 -2.71 -22.95
CA THR A 521 -8.69 -2.98 -22.95
C THR A 521 -9.39 -2.14 -21.89
N SER A 522 -8.85 -2.08 -20.67
CA SER A 522 -9.37 -1.26 -19.58
C SER A 522 -9.37 0.23 -19.94
N ARG A 523 -8.31 0.74 -20.59
CA ARG A 523 -8.25 2.14 -21.03
C ARG A 523 -9.33 2.55 -22.00
N THR A 524 -9.77 1.60 -22.83
CA THR A 524 -10.87 1.79 -23.78
C THR A 524 -12.24 1.65 -23.10
N ALA A 525 -12.39 0.74 -22.13
CA ALA A 525 -13.69 0.33 -21.59
C ALA A 525 -14.06 0.90 -20.21
N PHE A 526 -13.07 1.33 -19.43
CA PHE A 526 -13.22 2.00 -18.13
C PHE A 526 -12.91 3.49 -18.25
N GLY A 527 -11.70 3.84 -18.72
CA GLY A 527 -11.14 5.19 -18.68
C GLY A 527 -9.68 5.17 -18.26
N VAL A 528 -9.22 6.16 -17.49
CA VAL A 528 -7.81 6.20 -17.06
C VAL A 528 -7.50 4.98 -16.17
N THR A 529 -6.56 4.14 -16.62
CA THR A 529 -6.11 2.95 -15.88
C THR A 529 -4.58 2.97 -15.74
N ILE A 530 -4.10 2.79 -14.51
CA ILE A 530 -2.68 2.80 -14.11
C ILE A 530 -2.32 1.51 -13.36
N ALA A 531 -1.03 1.20 -13.26
CA ALA A 531 -0.53 0.22 -12.32
C ALA A 531 0.13 0.92 -11.12
N GLY A 532 -0.63 1.18 -10.06
CA GLY A 532 -0.17 1.83 -8.83
C GLY A 532 0.82 1.01 -8.02
N GLU A 533 0.91 -0.30 -8.28
CA GLU A 533 1.96 -1.15 -7.71
C GLU A 533 2.38 -2.29 -8.64
N PHE A 534 3.69 -2.51 -8.76
CA PHE A 534 4.31 -3.73 -9.30
C PHE A 534 5.75 -3.84 -8.79
N SER A 535 6.40 -4.99 -8.90
CA SER A 535 7.81 -5.15 -8.51
C SER A 535 8.54 -6.17 -9.39
N ASN A 536 9.84 -6.42 -9.10
CA ASN A 536 10.55 -7.58 -9.66
C ASN A 536 10.23 -8.90 -8.94
N GLY A 537 9.25 -8.90 -8.04
CA GLY A 537 8.71 -10.07 -7.34
C GLY A 537 8.00 -11.04 -8.29
N TYR A 538 8.78 -11.77 -9.08
CA TYR A 538 8.28 -12.92 -9.84
C TYR A 538 8.07 -14.16 -8.92
N ASN A 539 8.67 -14.15 -7.73
CA ASN A 539 8.48 -15.12 -6.65
C ASN A 539 8.30 -14.40 -5.31
N ASP A 540 7.84 -15.12 -4.28
CA ASP A 540 7.53 -14.59 -2.95
C ASP A 540 8.64 -14.79 -1.89
N CYS A 541 9.90 -14.85 -2.31
CA CYS A 541 11.02 -14.79 -1.38
C CYS A 541 11.32 -13.35 -0.92
N GLY A 542 11.39 -13.18 0.39
CA GLY A 542 11.87 -11.97 1.08
C GLY A 542 11.66 -12.13 2.58
N LEU A 543 12.48 -11.50 3.42
CA LEU A 543 12.22 -11.52 4.87
C LEU A 543 10.85 -10.89 5.14
N PHE A 544 9.95 -11.64 5.80
CA PHE A 544 8.60 -11.21 6.20
C PHE A 544 7.66 -10.76 5.06
N LEU A 545 7.99 -11.04 3.78
CA LEU A 545 7.17 -10.63 2.63
C LEU A 545 5.72 -11.15 2.73
N ASN A 546 5.56 -12.44 3.03
CA ASN A 546 4.25 -13.06 3.28
C ASN A 546 3.71 -12.82 4.71
N GLY A 547 4.37 -11.96 5.50
CA GLY A 547 4.15 -11.79 6.95
C GLY A 547 5.21 -12.47 7.82
N ILE A 548 5.31 -12.06 9.10
CA ILE A 548 6.44 -12.39 9.99
C ILE A 548 6.66 -13.89 10.23
N SER A 549 5.57 -14.66 10.29
CA SER A 549 5.59 -16.11 10.56
C SER A 549 5.26 -16.95 9.33
N ALA A 550 5.16 -16.35 8.15
CA ALA A 550 4.80 -17.03 6.91
C ALA A 550 6.05 -17.48 6.15
N THR A 551 5.91 -18.57 5.39
CA THR A 551 6.92 -19.07 4.46
C THR A 551 6.61 -18.64 3.04
N ALA A 552 7.63 -18.56 2.18
CA ALA A 552 7.45 -18.46 0.74
C ALA A 552 6.75 -19.72 0.18
N ARG A 553 6.06 -19.57 -0.96
CA ARG A 553 5.56 -20.66 -1.80
C ARG A 553 6.63 -21.12 -2.80
N TYR A 554 7.60 -20.27 -3.11
CA TYR A 554 8.75 -20.61 -3.95
C TYR A 554 9.42 -21.92 -3.52
N GLY A 555 9.52 -22.87 -4.46
CA GLY A 555 10.07 -24.20 -4.21
C GLY A 555 11.60 -24.27 -4.25
N GLY A 556 12.26 -23.17 -4.67
CA GLY A 556 13.71 -23.02 -4.66
C GLY A 556 14.27 -22.42 -3.37
N ASP A 557 15.57 -22.08 -3.40
CA ASP A 557 16.28 -21.53 -2.25
C ASP A 557 16.07 -20.01 -2.12
N CYS A 558 15.25 -19.59 -1.14
CA CYS A 558 15.04 -18.16 -0.86
C CYS A 558 16.26 -17.44 -0.31
N SER A 559 17.31 -18.11 0.18
CA SER A 559 18.52 -17.41 0.67
C SER A 559 19.22 -16.63 -0.45
N VAL A 560 19.16 -17.15 -1.69
CA VAL A 560 19.61 -16.44 -2.90
C VAL A 560 18.81 -15.16 -3.12
N TRP A 561 17.51 -15.18 -2.89
CA TRP A 561 16.63 -14.03 -3.10
C TRP A 561 16.61 -13.04 -1.93
N GLN A 562 17.13 -13.42 -0.77
CA GLN A 562 17.32 -12.56 0.40
C GLN A 562 18.71 -11.87 0.42
N ASP A 563 19.67 -12.28 -0.41
CA ASP A 563 20.98 -11.63 -0.53
C ASP A 563 21.38 -11.39 -1.99
N SER A 564 21.18 -10.15 -2.45
CA SER A 564 21.53 -9.73 -3.81
C SER A 564 23.03 -9.60 -4.10
N THR A 565 23.91 -9.66 -3.10
CA THR A 565 25.36 -9.51 -3.30
C THR A 565 25.95 -10.65 -4.15
N ASN A 566 25.29 -11.81 -4.16
CA ASN A 566 25.67 -13.00 -4.91
C ASN A 566 24.99 -13.12 -6.28
N TRP A 567 24.16 -12.15 -6.68
CA TRP A 567 23.47 -12.18 -7.98
C TRP A 567 24.44 -11.98 -9.14
N ASN A 568 24.59 -13.03 -9.95
CA ASN A 568 25.46 -13.02 -11.12
C ASN A 568 24.85 -12.24 -12.30
N VAL A 569 25.62 -12.11 -13.39
CA VAL A 569 25.20 -11.34 -14.58
C VAL A 569 23.95 -11.88 -15.28
N THR A 570 23.63 -13.18 -15.21
CA THR A 570 22.42 -13.73 -15.84
C THR A 570 21.18 -13.54 -14.98
N VAL A 571 21.29 -13.58 -13.65
CA VAL A 571 20.21 -13.15 -12.74
C VAL A 571 19.87 -11.69 -13.00
N LYS A 572 20.88 -10.81 -13.00
CA LYS A 572 20.69 -9.36 -13.20
C LYS A 572 20.11 -9.02 -14.57
N ALA A 573 20.59 -9.66 -15.64
CA ALA A 573 20.05 -9.47 -16.98
C ALA A 573 18.59 -9.98 -17.10
N GLY A 574 18.25 -11.08 -16.43
CA GLY A 574 16.88 -11.59 -16.43
C GLY A 574 15.89 -10.73 -15.66
N LEU A 575 16.30 -10.21 -14.49
CA LEU A 575 15.52 -9.23 -13.72
C LEU A 575 15.37 -7.90 -14.49
N MET A 576 16.42 -7.43 -15.18
CA MET A 576 16.35 -6.26 -16.04
C MET A 576 15.33 -6.45 -17.17
N GLN A 577 15.34 -7.58 -17.88
CA GLN A 577 14.34 -7.85 -18.93
C GLN A 577 12.93 -8.00 -18.37
N PHE A 578 12.79 -8.57 -17.17
CA PHE A 578 11.49 -8.64 -16.49
C PHE A 578 10.98 -7.24 -16.12
N ALA A 579 11.83 -6.37 -15.59
CA ALA A 579 11.49 -4.97 -15.28
C ALA A 579 11.06 -4.20 -16.54
N LEU A 580 11.85 -4.27 -17.62
CA LEU A 580 11.55 -3.61 -18.90
C LEU A 580 10.23 -4.08 -19.50
N ALA A 581 9.99 -5.39 -19.53
CA ALA A 581 8.75 -5.97 -20.05
C ALA A 581 7.53 -5.60 -19.19
N SER A 582 7.69 -5.60 -17.87
CA SER A 582 6.66 -5.15 -16.91
C SER A 582 6.29 -3.68 -17.16
N MET A 583 7.29 -2.79 -17.22
CA MET A 583 7.11 -1.35 -17.46
C MET A 583 6.44 -1.05 -18.81
N ASP A 584 6.81 -1.78 -19.87
CA ASP A 584 6.21 -1.63 -21.21
C ASP A 584 4.75 -2.12 -21.26
N ALA A 585 4.46 -3.23 -20.57
CA ALA A 585 3.11 -3.76 -20.47
C ALA A 585 2.16 -2.80 -19.73
N MET A 586 2.61 -2.22 -18.62
CA MET A 586 1.79 -1.34 -17.78
C MET A 586 1.73 0.11 -18.30
N GLN A 587 2.81 0.60 -18.93
CA GLN A 587 2.99 1.93 -19.54
C GLN A 587 2.94 3.14 -18.59
N ASP A 588 2.02 3.14 -17.63
CA ASP A 588 1.84 4.16 -16.61
C ASP A 588 1.81 3.46 -15.26
N TRP A 589 2.92 3.54 -14.55
CA TRP A 589 3.24 2.60 -13.48
C TRP A 589 3.94 3.25 -12.28
N PHE A 590 3.80 2.61 -11.12
CA PHE A 590 4.50 2.93 -9.89
C PHE A 590 5.13 1.65 -9.31
N PHE A 591 6.46 1.61 -9.23
CA PHE A 591 7.15 0.43 -8.67
C PHE A 591 7.03 0.39 -7.14
N TRP A 592 6.69 -0.77 -6.58
CA TRP A 592 6.65 -1.07 -5.15
C TRP A 592 7.96 -1.74 -4.71
N THR A 593 8.86 -1.05 -4.01
CA THR A 593 8.86 0.35 -3.54
C THR A 593 10.20 1.03 -3.89
N TRP A 594 10.33 2.34 -3.65
CA TRP A 594 11.61 3.04 -3.85
C TRP A 594 12.77 2.36 -3.11
N LYS A 595 12.57 2.06 -1.82
CA LYS A 595 13.61 1.57 -0.92
C LYS A 595 13.04 0.60 0.12
N ILE A 596 13.82 -0.45 0.39
CA ILE A 596 13.63 -1.37 1.52
C ILE A 596 14.71 -1.07 2.57
N GLY A 597 14.35 -1.07 3.85
CA GLY A 597 15.27 -0.90 4.97
C GLY A 597 16.09 -2.17 5.25
N ASN A 598 17.30 -2.00 5.78
CA ASN A 598 18.11 -3.13 6.20
C ASN A 598 17.45 -3.91 7.35
N ALA A 599 17.55 -5.23 7.31
CA ALA A 599 17.30 -6.09 8.46
C ALA A 599 18.45 -5.98 9.48
N THR A 600 18.30 -6.60 10.65
CA THR A 600 19.34 -6.67 11.70
C THR A 600 20.61 -7.41 11.26
N SER A 601 20.57 -8.15 10.14
CA SER A 601 21.74 -8.70 9.45
C SER A 601 22.60 -7.63 8.75
N GLY A 602 22.07 -6.41 8.57
CA GLY A 602 22.76 -5.28 7.94
C GLY A 602 22.59 -5.16 6.43
N ILE A 603 21.71 -5.98 5.83
CA ILE A 603 21.40 -5.98 4.39
C ILE A 603 19.90 -5.87 4.13
N VAL A 604 19.53 -5.53 2.89
CA VAL A 604 18.15 -5.60 2.39
C VAL A 604 17.80 -7.05 2.07
N GLU A 605 16.89 -7.64 2.84
CA GLU A 605 16.47 -9.05 2.71
C GLU A 605 15.19 -9.24 1.86
N ALA A 606 14.77 -8.21 1.12
CA ALA A 606 13.72 -8.26 0.09
C ALA A 606 14.13 -7.50 -1.20
N PRO A 607 15.31 -7.78 -1.80
CA PRO A 607 15.89 -6.98 -2.89
C PRO A 607 15.09 -6.93 -4.20
N LEU A 608 14.16 -7.87 -4.45
CA LEU A 608 13.25 -7.82 -5.60
C LEU A 608 12.23 -6.65 -5.52
N TRP A 609 12.12 -6.02 -4.36
CA TRP A 609 11.13 -4.99 -4.02
C TRP A 609 11.75 -3.60 -3.77
N SER A 610 13.03 -3.41 -4.13
CA SER A 610 13.77 -2.15 -3.93
C SER A 610 14.23 -1.57 -5.26
N TYR A 611 13.59 -0.48 -5.71
CA TYR A 611 13.96 0.21 -6.96
C TYR A 611 15.38 0.78 -6.89
N GLN A 612 15.71 1.47 -5.80
CA GLN A 612 17.04 2.07 -5.56
C GLN A 612 18.15 1.02 -5.62
N LEU A 613 18.00 -0.08 -4.88
CA LEU A 613 18.98 -1.18 -4.90
C LEU A 613 19.08 -1.83 -6.29
N GLY A 614 17.98 -1.85 -7.06
CA GLY A 614 17.97 -2.32 -8.44
C GLY A 614 18.74 -1.44 -9.42
N LEU A 615 18.70 -0.12 -9.24
CA LEU A 615 19.54 0.82 -9.98
C LEU A 615 21.03 0.62 -9.61
N GLU A 616 21.35 0.63 -8.32
CA GLU A 616 22.72 0.46 -7.80
C GLU A 616 23.31 -0.89 -8.21
N GLY A 617 22.49 -1.94 -8.17
CA GLY A 617 22.85 -3.31 -8.48
C GLY A 617 22.91 -3.63 -9.97
N GLY A 618 22.34 -2.78 -10.84
CA GLY A 618 22.34 -2.95 -12.30
C GLY A 618 21.32 -3.96 -12.83
N TRP A 619 20.16 -4.09 -12.19
CA TRP A 619 19.02 -4.89 -12.67
C TRP A 619 17.73 -4.09 -12.86
N MET A 620 17.82 -2.76 -12.83
CA MET A 620 16.75 -1.83 -13.22
C MET A 620 17.26 -0.84 -14.28
N PRO A 621 16.42 -0.40 -15.23
CA PRO A 621 16.83 0.55 -16.25
C PRO A 621 17.13 1.91 -15.64
N THR A 622 18.25 2.52 -16.06
CA THR A 622 18.64 3.86 -15.61
C THR A 622 17.89 4.99 -16.29
N ASP A 623 17.23 4.71 -17.42
CA ASP A 623 16.24 5.58 -18.09
C ASP A 623 14.95 4.76 -18.28
N PRO A 624 13.84 5.08 -17.59
CA PRO A 624 12.61 4.27 -17.60
C PRO A 624 11.97 4.18 -19.00
N ARG A 625 12.26 5.13 -19.89
CA ARG A 625 11.71 5.15 -21.27
C ARG A 625 12.26 4.02 -22.12
N THR A 626 13.40 3.41 -21.74
CA THR A 626 13.99 2.28 -22.47
C THR A 626 13.15 1.00 -22.41
N ALA A 627 12.14 0.95 -21.54
CA ALA A 627 11.12 -0.11 -21.55
C ALA A 627 10.31 -0.15 -22.86
N ALA A 628 10.06 1.02 -23.47
CA ALA A 628 9.13 1.15 -24.59
C ALA A 628 9.45 0.21 -25.76
N GLY A 629 8.50 -0.68 -26.08
CA GLY A 629 8.59 -1.67 -27.15
C GLY A 629 9.26 -3.00 -26.78
N THR A 630 9.57 -3.25 -25.51
CA THR A 630 10.08 -4.55 -25.03
C THR A 630 9.09 -5.69 -25.32
N CYS A 631 7.80 -5.49 -25.11
CA CYS A 631 6.76 -6.48 -25.40
C CYS A 631 6.64 -6.80 -26.90
N ALA A 632 6.80 -5.79 -27.76
CA ALA A 632 6.84 -5.98 -29.20
C ALA A 632 8.07 -6.80 -29.63
N GLN A 633 9.26 -6.55 -29.02
CA GLN A 633 10.47 -7.33 -29.27
C GLN A 633 10.33 -8.80 -28.81
N LEU A 634 9.60 -9.04 -27.72
CA LEU A 634 9.26 -10.38 -27.24
C LEU A 634 8.15 -11.06 -28.08
N GLY A 635 7.63 -10.40 -29.12
CA GLY A 635 6.58 -10.91 -29.99
C GLY A 635 5.24 -11.07 -29.27
N VAL A 636 4.87 -10.06 -28.47
CA VAL A 636 3.53 -9.88 -27.89
C VAL A 636 2.88 -8.68 -28.59
N ASP A 637 1.79 -8.94 -29.30
CA ASP A 637 0.95 -7.90 -29.90
C ASP A 637 -0.10 -7.47 -28.87
N SER A 638 0.12 -6.33 -28.23
CA SER A 638 -0.89 -5.66 -27.43
C SER A 638 -1.49 -4.54 -28.28
N ALA A 639 -2.69 -4.76 -28.80
CA ALA A 639 -3.42 -3.76 -29.59
C ALA A 639 -3.39 -2.42 -28.83
N PRO A 640 -2.69 -1.39 -29.33
CA PRO A 640 -2.35 -0.23 -28.51
C PRO A 640 -3.58 0.62 -28.26
N PHE A 641 -3.69 1.14 -27.04
CA PHE A 641 -4.62 2.24 -26.76
C PHE A 641 -4.20 3.45 -27.61
N ASP A 642 -5.17 4.13 -28.23
CA ASP A 642 -4.91 5.23 -29.17
C ASP A 642 -4.53 6.56 -28.48
N GLY A 643 -4.56 6.58 -27.14
CA GLY A 643 -4.26 7.75 -26.31
C GLY A 643 -5.47 8.65 -26.05
N VAL A 644 -6.68 8.29 -26.52
CA VAL A 644 -7.86 9.15 -26.47
C VAL A 644 -8.90 8.61 -25.48
N PHE A 645 -9.01 9.26 -24.32
CA PHE A 645 -10.10 9.01 -23.38
C PHE A 645 -11.39 9.74 -23.82
N SER A 646 -12.55 9.23 -23.36
CA SER A 646 -13.82 9.94 -23.48
C SER A 646 -13.76 11.24 -22.66
N ALA A 647 -14.30 12.34 -23.19
CA ALA A 647 -14.15 13.67 -22.58
C ALA A 647 -14.53 13.71 -21.08
N TRP A 648 -15.58 13.01 -20.66
CA TRP A 648 -15.99 12.96 -19.24
C TRP A 648 -14.96 12.29 -18.32
N GLN A 649 -14.16 11.34 -18.81
CA GLN A 649 -13.11 10.64 -18.05
C GLN A 649 -11.95 11.57 -17.71
N THR A 650 -11.77 12.67 -18.44
CA THR A 650 -10.74 13.69 -18.20
C THR A 650 -11.28 15.05 -17.74
N GLY A 651 -12.58 15.13 -17.39
CA GLY A 651 -13.22 16.35 -16.87
C GLY A 651 -13.75 17.31 -17.93
N GLY A 652 -13.84 16.86 -19.18
CA GLY A 652 -14.52 17.55 -20.27
C GLY A 652 -16.02 17.27 -20.32
N ALA A 653 -16.60 17.39 -21.53
CA ALA A 653 -18.05 17.30 -21.74
C ALA A 653 -18.64 15.96 -21.25
N GLY A 654 -19.69 16.05 -20.42
CA GLY A 654 -20.39 14.90 -19.82
C GLY A 654 -19.90 14.52 -18.42
N ALA A 655 -18.81 15.12 -17.92
CA ALA A 655 -18.35 14.92 -16.54
C ALA A 655 -19.46 15.30 -15.53
N GLY A 656 -19.65 14.47 -14.51
CA GLY A 656 -20.71 14.61 -13.50
C GLY A 656 -22.11 14.17 -13.98
N THR A 657 -22.26 13.70 -15.21
CA THR A 657 -23.55 13.21 -15.75
C THR A 657 -23.59 11.67 -15.69
N ILE A 658 -23.53 11.12 -14.48
CA ILE A 658 -23.52 9.66 -14.24
C ILE A 658 -24.81 9.03 -14.79
N SER A 659 -24.68 7.86 -15.43
CA SER A 659 -25.82 7.17 -16.06
C SER A 659 -26.96 6.89 -15.06
N PRO A 660 -28.24 7.12 -15.44
CA PRO A 660 -29.40 6.84 -14.58
C PRO A 660 -29.45 5.40 -14.08
N GLU A 661 -28.95 4.44 -14.86
CA GLU A 661 -28.85 3.03 -14.51
C GLU A 661 -27.86 2.80 -13.36
N SER A 662 -26.72 3.52 -13.35
CA SER A 662 -25.74 3.47 -12.25
C SER A 662 -26.30 4.11 -10.99
N ILE A 663 -26.91 5.29 -11.10
CA ILE A 663 -27.56 5.96 -9.96
C ILE A 663 -28.68 5.09 -9.38
N SER A 664 -29.52 4.48 -10.22
CA SER A 664 -30.59 3.58 -9.77
C SER A 664 -30.09 2.29 -9.13
N SER A 665 -28.86 1.85 -9.44
CA SER A 665 -28.30 0.59 -8.96
C SER A 665 -27.41 0.77 -7.72
N PHE A 666 -26.76 1.93 -7.58
CA PHE A 666 -25.72 2.16 -6.57
C PHE A 666 -25.90 3.44 -5.75
N GLY A 667 -26.77 4.38 -6.15
CA GLY A 667 -26.99 5.66 -5.47
C GLY A 667 -27.76 5.59 -4.16
N GLN A 668 -28.05 4.39 -3.63
CA GLN A 668 -28.52 4.23 -2.27
C GLN A 668 -27.34 4.10 -1.31
N TYR A 669 -27.19 5.06 -0.40
CA TYR A 669 -26.24 5.00 0.70
C TYR A 669 -26.96 5.14 2.07
N PRO A 670 -26.60 4.34 3.11
CA PRO A 670 -25.72 3.17 3.06
C PRO A 670 -26.23 2.07 2.11
N PRO A 671 -25.33 1.16 1.64
CA PRO A 671 -25.68 0.13 0.67
C PRO A 671 -26.86 -0.75 1.13
N ALA A 672 -27.72 -1.14 0.18
CA ALA A 672 -28.95 -1.89 0.45
C ALA A 672 -28.74 -3.28 1.08
N THR A 673 -27.52 -3.81 1.04
CA THR A 673 -27.09 -5.05 1.71
C THR A 673 -25.65 -4.89 2.19
N ILE A 674 -25.28 -5.52 3.29
CA ILE A 674 -23.91 -5.57 3.80
C ILE A 674 -23.50 -7.05 3.89
N SER A 675 -22.29 -7.37 3.44
CA SER A 675 -21.77 -8.74 3.49
C SER A 675 -21.68 -9.24 4.94
N ASN A 676 -21.95 -10.53 5.17
CA ASN A 676 -22.06 -11.14 6.51
C ASN A 676 -23.15 -10.52 7.44
N VAL A 677 -24.14 -9.82 6.90
CA VAL A 677 -25.31 -9.31 7.66
C VAL A 677 -26.62 -9.85 7.09
N ASP A 678 -27.47 -10.42 7.95
CA ASP A 678 -28.83 -10.83 7.56
C ASP A 678 -29.71 -9.61 7.20
N ALA A 679 -30.54 -9.75 6.17
CA ALA A 679 -31.40 -8.65 5.70
C ALA A 679 -32.32 -8.07 6.80
N ALA A 680 -32.73 -8.90 7.78
CA ALA A 680 -33.54 -8.47 8.93
C ALA A 680 -32.77 -7.62 9.95
N ALA A 681 -31.43 -7.65 9.94
CA ALA A 681 -30.57 -6.91 10.86
C ALA A 681 -30.02 -5.59 10.26
N LEU A 682 -30.12 -5.39 8.94
CA LEU A 682 -29.57 -4.21 8.25
C LEU A 682 -30.06 -2.88 8.87
N GLY A 683 -31.34 -2.77 9.18
CA GLY A 683 -31.93 -1.57 9.81
C GLY A 683 -31.56 -1.37 11.28
N PHE A 684 -30.79 -2.28 11.87
CA PHE A 684 -30.33 -2.24 13.26
C PHE A 684 -28.80 -2.14 13.39
N LEU A 685 -28.06 -2.19 12.27
CA LEU A 685 -26.61 -2.10 12.28
C LEU A 685 -26.13 -0.87 13.06
N PRO A 686 -25.05 -0.97 13.85
CA PRO A 686 -24.45 0.17 14.49
C PRO A 686 -24.08 1.24 13.45
N THR A 687 -24.48 2.46 13.74
CA THR A 687 -24.12 3.67 13.01
C THR A 687 -23.65 4.72 14.01
N TYR A 688 -22.93 5.72 13.51
CA TYR A 688 -22.49 6.86 14.28
C TYR A 688 -23.41 8.07 14.04
N THR A 689 -23.32 9.08 14.92
CA THR A 689 -24.10 10.32 14.83
C THR A 689 -23.21 11.50 14.44
N ALA A 690 -23.71 12.36 13.55
CA ALA A 690 -22.99 13.52 13.04
C ALA A 690 -23.04 14.69 14.05
N THR A 691 -22.28 14.59 15.14
CA THR A 691 -22.21 15.62 16.20
C THR A 691 -20.79 15.99 16.62
N ALA A 692 -19.75 15.39 16.02
CA ALA A 692 -18.37 15.81 16.24
C ALA A 692 -18.05 17.10 15.45
N GLY A 693 -17.09 17.88 15.96
CA GLY A 693 -16.54 19.01 15.21
C GLY A 693 -15.70 18.56 14.01
N LEU A 694 -15.52 19.46 13.04
CA LEU A 694 -14.64 19.24 11.89
C LEU A 694 -13.21 18.94 12.36
N VAL A 695 -12.56 17.98 11.69
CA VAL A 695 -11.12 17.73 11.86
C VAL A 695 -10.39 18.24 10.62
N THR A 696 -9.51 19.22 10.80
CA THR A 696 -8.80 19.90 9.71
C THR A 696 -7.31 19.55 9.72
N LEU A 697 -6.74 19.25 8.57
CA LEU A 697 -5.28 19.11 8.41
C LEU A 697 -4.63 20.49 8.24
N THR A 698 -3.40 20.68 8.73
CA THR A 698 -2.73 22.00 8.71
C THR A 698 -1.39 21.95 8.00
N TYR A 699 -0.95 23.08 7.42
CA TYR A 699 0.44 23.23 7.00
C TYR A 699 1.35 23.38 8.23
N THR A 700 1.83 22.25 8.73
CA THR A 700 2.81 22.17 9.83
C THR A 700 3.94 21.26 9.39
N THR A 701 5.19 21.74 9.35
CA THR A 701 6.38 20.89 9.14
C THR A 701 7.02 20.50 10.47
N PRO A 702 7.84 19.44 10.55
CA PRO A 702 8.70 19.21 11.70
C PRO A 702 9.65 20.40 11.91
N PRO A 703 10.10 20.68 13.15
CA PRO A 703 11.10 21.71 13.39
C PRO A 703 12.38 21.41 12.60
N ALA A 704 12.84 22.37 11.80
CA ALA A 704 14.13 22.23 11.12
C ALA A 704 15.28 22.31 12.14
N SER A 705 16.25 21.39 12.02
CA SER A 705 17.25 21.14 13.08
C SER A 705 18.34 22.21 13.19
N VAL A 706 18.53 23.02 12.15
CA VAL A 706 19.63 23.99 12.04
C VAL A 706 19.16 25.31 11.41
N THR A 707 18.44 25.22 10.29
CA THR A 707 17.87 26.38 9.59
C THR A 707 16.54 26.76 10.24
N PRO A 708 16.23 28.04 10.52
CA PRO A 708 14.88 28.42 10.94
C PRO A 708 13.88 28.02 9.85
N THR A 709 12.79 27.34 10.21
CA THR A 709 11.67 27.12 9.27
C THR A 709 11.21 28.49 8.77
N PRO A 710 11.31 28.80 7.47
CA PRO A 710 10.81 30.06 6.95
C PRO A 710 9.34 30.18 7.28
N THR A 711 8.91 31.35 7.77
CA THR A 711 7.47 31.65 7.81
C THR A 711 7.09 32.08 6.40
N PRO A 712 6.24 31.34 5.67
CA PRO A 712 5.88 31.72 4.31
C PRO A 712 5.27 33.12 4.31
N THR A 713 5.61 33.92 3.29
CA THR A 713 5.07 35.28 3.13
C THR A 713 3.70 35.27 2.42
N VAL A 714 3.30 34.10 1.93
CA VAL A 714 2.06 33.78 1.22
C VAL A 714 1.08 33.02 2.12
N SER A 715 -0.17 32.90 1.68
CA SER A 715 -1.14 31.95 2.26
C SER A 715 -0.59 30.53 2.23
N VAL A 716 -0.85 29.76 3.28
CA VAL A 716 -0.50 28.32 3.39
C VAL A 716 -1.75 27.43 3.40
N GLY A 717 -2.90 28.00 3.05
CA GLY A 717 -4.21 27.42 3.30
C GLY A 717 -4.62 27.45 4.77
N ASN A 718 -5.89 27.13 5.03
CA ASN A 718 -6.46 26.86 6.35
C ASN A 718 -6.70 25.36 6.57
N GLY A 719 -6.56 24.54 5.53
CA GLY A 719 -6.89 23.11 5.53
C GLY A 719 -8.31 22.77 5.10
N TRP A 720 -9.08 23.75 4.61
CA TRP A 720 -10.50 23.61 4.31
C TRP A 720 -10.90 24.55 3.16
N VAL A 721 -11.00 24.00 1.94
CA VAL A 721 -11.22 24.74 0.70
C VAL A 721 -12.67 25.18 0.53
N ASP A 722 -13.66 24.40 1.00
CA ASP A 722 -15.08 24.79 0.96
C ASP A 722 -15.55 25.34 2.32
N PRO A 723 -15.56 26.67 2.54
CA PRO A 723 -16.07 27.26 3.78
C PRO A 723 -17.61 27.14 3.92
N SER A 724 -18.32 26.64 2.91
CA SER A 724 -19.75 26.32 3.00
C SER A 724 -20.01 24.92 3.54
N ASP A 725 -19.02 24.02 3.49
CA ASP A 725 -19.11 22.70 4.10
C ASP A 725 -18.91 22.79 5.63
N THR A 726 -20.04 22.91 6.33
CA THR A 726 -20.10 22.92 7.80
C THR A 726 -20.70 21.64 8.38
N ALA A 727 -20.74 20.53 7.63
CA ALA A 727 -21.39 19.30 8.11
C ALA A 727 -20.57 18.63 9.24
N SER A 728 -21.20 18.36 10.39
CA SER A 728 -20.55 17.70 11.54
C SER A 728 -19.96 16.33 11.18
N PHE A 729 -18.85 15.98 11.81
CA PHE A 729 -18.24 14.66 11.68
C PHE A 729 -18.97 13.63 12.54
N VAL A 730 -18.77 12.35 12.25
CA VAL A 730 -19.41 11.25 12.99
C VAL A 730 -18.68 10.92 14.29
N THR A 731 -19.44 10.54 15.31
CA THR A 731 -18.95 10.02 16.59
C THR A 731 -19.88 8.93 17.12
N ALA A 732 -19.38 8.10 18.04
CA ALA A 732 -20.19 7.16 18.81
C ALA A 732 -21.43 7.84 19.40
N VAL A 733 -22.60 7.20 19.25
CA VAL A 733 -23.86 7.66 19.86
C VAL A 733 -23.74 7.55 21.38
N ALA A 734 -24.00 8.65 22.09
CA ALA A 734 -23.87 8.71 23.54
C ALA A 734 -24.79 7.67 24.22
N GLY A 735 -24.23 6.85 25.11
CA GLY A 735 -24.93 5.77 25.80
C GLY A 735 -24.99 4.44 25.03
N CYS A 736 -24.47 4.35 23.81
CA CYS A 736 -24.41 3.12 23.04
C CYS A 736 -23.10 2.34 23.29
N THR A 737 -23.22 1.03 23.50
CA THR A 737 -22.08 0.10 23.49
C THR A 737 -21.94 -0.51 22.10
N TYR A 738 -20.80 -0.28 21.46
CA TYR A 738 -20.46 -0.86 20.16
C TYR A 738 -19.61 -2.13 20.36
N PRO A 739 -19.73 -3.16 19.49
CA PRO A 739 -18.70 -4.20 19.40
C PRO A 739 -17.39 -3.61 18.85
N ASP A 740 -16.26 -4.26 19.12
CA ASP A 740 -14.96 -3.91 18.53
C ASP A 740 -15.04 -3.71 17.01
N ALA A 741 -14.85 -2.46 16.56
CA ALA A 741 -14.90 -2.04 15.17
C ALA A 741 -13.91 -2.78 14.25
N TRP A 742 -12.90 -3.44 14.82
CA TRP A 742 -11.84 -4.16 14.12
C TRP A 742 -11.93 -5.69 14.24
N SER A 743 -12.99 -6.22 14.87
CA SER A 743 -13.21 -7.67 15.08
C SER A 743 -14.69 -8.06 15.30
N ALA A 744 -15.63 -7.43 14.57
CA ALA A 744 -17.07 -7.59 14.80
C ALA A 744 -17.74 -8.73 14.01
N LEU A 745 -17.05 -9.41 13.08
CA LEU A 745 -17.70 -10.36 12.15
C LEU A 745 -18.39 -11.56 12.82
N SER A 746 -17.90 -11.99 13.99
CA SER A 746 -18.49 -13.10 14.77
C SER A 746 -19.50 -12.64 15.83
N MET A 747 -19.79 -11.34 15.93
CA MET A 747 -20.70 -10.81 16.95
C MET A 747 -22.17 -11.03 16.54
N PRO A 748 -23.07 -11.36 17.48
CA PRO A 748 -24.49 -11.48 17.17
C PRO A 748 -25.04 -10.21 16.51
N PRO A 749 -25.92 -10.31 15.49
CA PRO A 749 -26.52 -9.14 14.89
C PRO A 749 -27.36 -8.36 15.93
N PRO A 750 -27.34 -7.02 15.89
CA PRO A 750 -28.17 -6.21 16.77
C PRO A 750 -29.66 -6.45 16.49
N THR A 751 -30.46 -6.52 17.56
CA THR A 751 -31.91 -6.72 17.49
C THR A 751 -32.72 -5.41 17.54
N ALA A 752 -32.04 -4.29 17.76
CA ALA A 752 -32.58 -2.93 17.70
C ALA A 752 -31.45 -1.95 17.38
N ALA A 753 -31.78 -0.87 16.66
CA ALA A 753 -30.83 0.23 16.44
C ALA A 753 -30.55 0.95 17.76
N CYS A 754 -29.29 1.23 18.06
CA CYS A 754 -28.95 2.00 19.25
C CYS A 754 -29.17 3.50 18.99
N THR A 755 -30.13 4.09 19.70
CA THR A 755 -30.57 5.48 19.53
C THR A 755 -30.05 6.43 20.60
N GLY A 756 -29.22 5.93 21.51
CA GLY A 756 -28.68 6.66 22.65
C GLY A 756 -29.60 6.71 23.87
N SER A 757 -29.24 7.57 24.83
CA SER A 757 -29.96 7.81 26.10
C SER A 757 -30.80 9.10 26.09
#